data_AF-A0A1I8D117-F1
#
_entry.id   AF-A0A1I8D117-F1
#
_cell.length_a   1.000
_cell.length_b   1.000
_cell.length_c   1.000
_cell.angle_alpha   90.00
_cell.angle_beta   90.00
_cell.angle_gamma   90.00
#
_symmetry.space_group_name_H-M   'P 1'
#
loop_
_entity.id
_entity.type
_entity.pdbx_description
1 polymer ?
#
loop_
_entity_poly.entity_id
_entity_poly.type
_entity_poly.pdbx_seq_one_letter_code
_entity_poly.pdbx_strand_id
1 'polypeptide(L)'
;MVKVIIKGGVWKNTEDEILKAAIMKYGKNQWSRIASLLHRKSAKQCKARWQEWLDPRIKKTEWSREEDEKLLHLSKLMPTQWRTIAPLVGRTAAQCLERYEQLLNEAQRKVDGVDEDDEEEDAKDAKRLKAGEIDPAPESRPARPDPIDMDEDELEMLSEARARLANTKGKKAKRKARERQLSDARRLSTLQRRRELRAAGIDVGTSDYKQKKKHDYIDYNEAIPFERKVPLGFHDPSDDRYDKEEAILKAKFKEPVKDEATARKEDRKKLAKRKADEVPDTIFKKPNEIKRSKLVLPSPQISDNEVAEIVKIGRLNEGINEMRDGGAASELLTDYAESSRRAMSTRTMRTPATGADTIRKEAETILALQHTECPLKGGENTYLEDINLKTVLPQHQISATPNTLLKNFGATPSNNAGLSSVRSIVPPTPGAATPGFSVLRDGLSLNRESDLSFDIKSALKQLPKPKNDFQLEIPTDEDAEDEEVGDGIDTDAVEDEAEVDERRKKLIQLKQADLNKRRSVVYQRSLLIPSKVVSSAFKVKPTEEAILMAENLIKKEMEAMIRWDVTGQIPSNFDVTTTSDQMAIAGEMIKQESHEMLNYDQEMEWAMNLCHSELIQSNGKFTRISNLNRKDQMEALTAELNMLHKQIATLGKVVAKMDKKIQIKMKGYYVVAESNRKKLEEKRVQKEKYLQQTVAFKRLAAHEVESGKRRIGKLEEDINIVRTKEIEFQKTYDELSHRKWELENGK
;
A
#
# COMPACT_ATOMS: atom_id res chain seq x y z
N MET A 1 24.96 -39.93 16.72
CA MET A 1 25.96 -38.98 17.28
C MET A 1 25.19 -37.90 18.02
N VAL A 2 25.49 -37.64 19.30
CA VAL A 2 24.84 -36.54 20.05
C VAL A 2 25.57 -35.24 19.71
N LYS A 3 24.85 -34.21 19.23
CA LYS A 3 25.44 -32.91 18.92
C LYS A 3 25.84 -32.24 20.24
N VAL A 4 27.12 -32.27 20.60
CA VAL A 4 27.63 -31.66 21.85
C VAL A 4 27.63 -30.14 21.68
N ILE A 5 26.55 -29.50 22.14
CA ILE A 5 26.40 -28.05 22.09
C ILE A 5 27.30 -27.43 23.16
N ILE A 6 28.47 -26.95 22.75
CA ILE A 6 29.33 -26.07 23.55
C ILE A 6 28.57 -24.76 23.77
N LYS A 7 28.43 -24.34 25.03
CA LYS A 7 27.62 -23.18 25.44
C LYS A 7 28.47 -22.00 25.87
N GLY A 8 28.05 -20.79 25.54
CA GLY A 8 28.74 -19.54 25.84
C GLY A 8 29.28 -18.84 24.60
N GLY A 9 30.47 -18.24 24.75
CA GLY A 9 30.97 -17.23 23.81
C GLY A 9 30.26 -15.88 23.98
N VAL A 10 30.76 -14.87 23.27
CA VAL A 10 30.29 -13.48 23.32
C VAL A 10 28.79 -13.38 23.02
N TRP A 11 28.14 -12.39 23.61
CA TRP A 11 26.73 -12.06 23.36
C TRP A 11 26.58 -11.20 22.09
N LYS A 12 25.68 -11.60 21.19
CA LYS A 12 25.24 -10.79 20.04
C LYS A 12 23.98 -9.99 20.38
N ASN A 13 23.73 -8.89 19.67
CA ASN A 13 22.57 -8.02 19.90
C ASN A 13 21.23 -8.75 19.66
N THR A 14 21.15 -9.60 18.64
CA THR A 14 20.05 -10.56 18.43
C THR A 14 19.75 -11.44 19.64
N GLU A 15 20.76 -12.01 20.30
CA GLU A 15 20.57 -12.84 21.49
C GLU A 15 20.02 -12.02 22.66
N ASP A 16 20.53 -10.79 22.85
CA ASP A 16 20.06 -9.86 23.89
C ASP A 16 18.61 -9.40 23.65
N GLU A 17 18.19 -9.12 22.41
CA GLU A 17 16.80 -8.78 22.08
C GLU A 17 15.85 -9.97 22.26
N ILE A 18 16.26 -11.18 21.87
CA ILE A 18 15.49 -12.40 22.17
C ILE A 18 15.39 -12.61 23.68
N LEU A 19 16.45 -12.34 24.45
CA LEU A 19 16.47 -12.45 25.91
C LEU A 19 15.51 -11.45 26.57
N LYS A 20 15.51 -10.17 26.13
CA LYS A 20 14.53 -9.16 26.55
C LYS A 20 13.09 -9.62 26.29
N ALA A 21 12.78 -10.00 25.04
CA ALA A 21 11.43 -10.41 24.64
C ALA A 21 10.97 -11.72 25.34
N ALA A 22 11.89 -12.66 25.60
CA ALA A 22 11.61 -13.87 26.36
C ALA A 22 11.32 -13.57 27.84
N ILE A 23 12.01 -12.61 28.45
CA ILE A 23 11.77 -12.18 29.84
C ILE A 23 10.44 -11.42 29.95
N MET A 24 10.09 -10.59 28.97
CA MET A 24 8.76 -9.95 28.88
C MET A 24 7.61 -10.98 28.85
N LYS A 25 7.82 -12.16 28.25
CA LYS A 25 6.80 -13.23 28.19
C LYS A 25 6.83 -14.22 29.37
N TYR A 26 8.01 -14.56 29.89
CA TYR A 26 8.18 -15.67 30.85
C TYR A 26 8.61 -15.23 32.26
N GLY A 27 8.96 -13.96 32.45
CA GLY A 27 9.39 -13.38 33.72
C GLY A 27 10.78 -13.82 34.20
N LYS A 28 11.31 -13.09 35.19
CA LYS A 28 12.67 -13.24 35.74
C LYS A 28 12.92 -14.55 36.54
N ASN A 29 12.02 -15.53 36.46
CA ASN A 29 12.10 -16.80 37.21
C ASN A 29 12.26 -18.04 36.30
N GLN A 30 11.91 -17.97 35.01
CA GLN A 30 11.86 -19.16 34.12
C GLN A 30 13.09 -19.32 33.22
N TRP A 31 14.30 -19.15 33.77
CA TRP A 31 15.57 -19.11 33.04
C TRP A 31 15.84 -20.31 32.11
N SER A 32 15.44 -21.52 32.52
CA SER A 32 15.55 -22.72 31.66
C SER A 32 14.68 -22.61 30.40
N ARG A 33 13.47 -22.04 30.53
CA ARG A 33 12.56 -21.80 29.40
C ARG A 33 13.06 -20.68 28.49
N ILE A 34 13.65 -19.64 29.06
CA ILE A 34 14.28 -18.54 28.33
C ILE A 34 15.48 -19.06 27.51
N ALA A 35 16.41 -19.78 28.14
CA ALA A 35 17.55 -20.38 27.45
C ALA A 35 17.13 -21.39 26.36
N SER A 36 15.95 -22.01 26.47
CA SER A 36 15.43 -22.88 25.40
C SER A 36 15.12 -22.15 24.08
N LEU A 37 15.14 -20.81 24.04
CA LEU A 37 15.05 -19.99 22.81
C LEU A 37 16.44 -19.57 22.29
N LEU A 38 17.52 -19.80 23.03
CA LEU A 38 18.89 -19.35 22.72
C LEU A 38 19.82 -20.56 22.62
N HIS A 39 19.86 -21.19 21.45
CA HIS A 39 20.58 -22.44 21.14
C HIS A 39 21.99 -22.57 21.76
N ARG A 40 22.80 -21.49 21.80
CA ARG A 40 24.18 -21.50 22.33
C ARG A 40 24.35 -20.97 23.75
N LYS A 41 23.30 -20.47 24.44
CA LYS A 41 23.40 -19.85 25.78
C LYS A 41 22.71 -20.70 26.86
N SER A 42 23.33 -20.78 28.03
CA SER A 42 22.84 -21.56 29.18
C SER A 42 21.88 -20.74 30.07
N ALA A 43 21.00 -21.40 30.82
CA ALA A 43 20.10 -20.74 31.78
C ALA A 43 20.84 -19.91 32.84
N LYS A 44 22.06 -20.33 33.24
CA LYS A 44 22.94 -19.54 34.11
C LYS A 44 23.42 -18.26 33.42
N GLN A 45 23.85 -18.38 32.16
CA GLN A 45 24.37 -17.29 31.33
C GLN A 45 23.28 -16.25 31.02
N CYS A 46 22.08 -16.69 30.62
CA CYS A 46 20.92 -15.79 30.44
C CYS A 46 20.55 -15.04 31.72
N LYS A 47 20.70 -15.66 32.90
CA LYS A 47 20.45 -15.01 34.19
C LYS A 47 21.53 -13.97 34.51
N ALA A 48 22.81 -14.33 34.41
CA ALA A 48 23.93 -13.43 34.64
C ALA A 48 23.89 -12.24 33.67
N ARG A 49 23.74 -12.48 32.36
CA ARG A 49 23.56 -11.44 31.32
C ARG A 49 22.43 -10.46 31.66
N TRP A 50 21.32 -10.96 32.20
CA TRP A 50 20.25 -10.08 32.65
C TRP A 50 20.64 -9.25 33.88
N GLN A 51 21.23 -9.87 34.90
CA GLN A 51 21.61 -9.20 36.14
C GLN A 51 22.83 -8.27 36.03
N GLU A 52 23.66 -8.44 35.00
CA GLU A 52 24.93 -7.72 34.82
C GLU A 52 24.90 -6.74 33.64
N TRP A 53 24.02 -6.93 32.63
CA TRP A 53 23.92 -6.04 31.48
C TRP A 53 22.50 -5.60 31.08
N LEU A 54 21.45 -6.42 31.20
CA LEU A 54 20.15 -6.11 30.58
C LEU A 54 19.05 -5.57 31.50
N ASP A 55 19.13 -5.70 32.83
CA ASP A 55 18.11 -5.13 33.72
C ASP A 55 18.12 -3.60 33.64
N PRO A 56 17.01 -2.92 33.30
CA PRO A 56 16.97 -1.45 33.15
C PRO A 56 17.31 -0.65 34.42
N ARG A 57 17.51 -1.32 35.56
CA ARG A 57 17.99 -0.74 36.81
C ARG A 57 19.52 -0.51 36.84
N ILE A 58 20.26 -1.06 35.88
CA ILE A 58 21.72 -0.95 35.80
C ILE A 58 22.10 0.38 35.14
N LYS A 59 22.76 1.28 35.88
CA LYS A 59 23.31 2.52 35.30
C LYS A 59 24.44 2.18 34.33
N LYS A 60 24.33 2.71 33.10
CA LYS A 60 25.36 2.64 32.04
C LYS A 60 25.85 4.03 31.58
N THR A 61 25.48 5.07 32.31
CA THR A 61 26.09 6.39 32.21
C THR A 61 27.54 6.35 32.68
N GLU A 62 28.31 7.38 32.35
CA GLU A 62 29.61 7.67 32.96
C GLU A 62 29.54 7.70 34.50
N TRP A 63 30.70 7.57 35.14
CA TRP A 63 30.83 7.63 36.60
C TRP A 63 30.81 9.08 37.08
N SER A 64 29.99 9.36 38.09
CA SER A 64 30.05 10.65 38.78
C SER A 64 31.13 10.60 39.87
N ARG A 65 31.77 11.73 40.14
CA ARG A 65 32.77 11.87 41.22
C ARG A 65 32.29 11.35 42.58
N GLU A 66 31.01 11.55 42.93
CA GLU A 66 30.40 11.00 44.15
C GLU A 66 30.31 9.46 44.18
N GLU A 67 30.22 8.81 43.01
CA GLU A 67 30.22 7.35 42.90
C GLU A 67 31.65 6.81 43.00
N ASP A 68 32.64 7.50 42.42
CA ASP A 68 34.07 7.14 42.52
C ASP A 68 34.62 7.34 43.95
N GLU A 69 34.36 8.48 44.59
CA GLU A 69 34.79 8.74 45.99
C GLU A 69 34.16 7.71 46.95
N LYS A 70 32.89 7.34 46.73
CA LYS A 70 32.19 6.29 47.48
C LYS A 70 32.75 4.90 47.19
N LEU A 71 33.09 4.60 45.94
CA LEU A 71 33.72 3.34 45.52
C LEU A 71 35.07 3.15 46.23
N LEU A 72 35.93 4.17 46.21
CA LEU A 72 37.24 4.18 46.86
C LEU A 72 37.13 4.08 48.40
N HIS A 73 36.16 4.77 49.01
CA HIS A 73 35.93 4.66 50.45
C HIS A 73 35.46 3.24 50.85
N LEU A 74 34.51 2.67 50.10
CA LEU A 74 33.97 1.34 50.39
C LEU A 74 34.95 0.20 50.06
N SER A 75 35.80 0.33 49.03
CA SER A 75 36.83 -0.68 48.74
C SER A 75 37.97 -0.67 49.77
N LYS A 76 38.31 0.51 50.32
CA LYS A 76 39.23 0.65 51.46
C LYS A 76 38.65 0.07 52.75
N LEU A 77 37.34 0.20 52.98
CA LEU A 77 36.65 -0.34 54.16
C LEU A 77 36.38 -1.85 54.07
N MET A 78 36.07 -2.37 52.88
CA MET A 78 35.74 -3.78 52.63
C MET A 78 36.55 -4.35 51.45
N PRO A 79 37.86 -4.65 51.64
CA PRO A 79 38.75 -5.09 50.56
C PRO A 79 38.19 -6.24 49.73
N THR A 80 38.17 -6.08 48.40
CA THR A 80 37.74 -7.05 47.38
C THR A 80 36.28 -7.54 47.45
N GLN A 81 35.43 -7.00 48.32
CA GLN A 81 34.03 -7.45 48.49
C GLN A 81 33.05 -6.82 47.49
N TRP A 82 33.36 -6.92 46.19
CA TRP A 82 32.61 -6.22 45.12
C TRP A 82 31.11 -6.51 45.08
N ARG A 83 30.67 -7.71 45.49
CA ARG A 83 29.24 -8.07 45.59
C ARG A 83 28.50 -7.38 46.75
N THR A 84 29.23 -6.96 47.78
CA THR A 84 28.72 -6.19 48.92
C THR A 84 28.75 -4.68 48.63
N ILE A 85 29.82 -4.21 47.95
CA ILE A 85 30.01 -2.81 47.58
C ILE A 85 29.01 -2.35 46.50
N ALA A 86 28.80 -3.16 45.46
CA ALA A 86 28.02 -2.76 44.28
C ALA A 86 26.57 -2.29 44.58
N PRO A 87 25.79 -2.96 45.46
CA PRO A 87 24.47 -2.47 45.88
C PRO A 87 24.49 -1.11 46.62
N LEU A 88 25.59 -0.77 47.30
CA LEU A 88 25.75 0.49 48.05
C LEU A 88 26.17 1.65 47.13
N VAL A 89 26.91 1.36 46.06
CA VAL A 89 27.27 2.32 45.01
C VAL A 89 26.13 2.52 44.00
N GLY A 90 25.31 1.48 43.75
CA GLY A 90 24.23 1.52 42.75
C GLY A 90 24.66 1.12 41.33
N ARG A 91 25.76 0.36 41.22
CA ARG A 91 26.36 -0.15 39.97
C ARG A 91 26.42 -1.69 40.04
N THR A 92 26.91 -2.37 39.00
CA THR A 92 27.17 -3.82 39.06
C THR A 92 28.57 -4.13 39.60
N ALA A 93 28.77 -5.33 40.17
CA ALA A 93 30.05 -5.72 40.76
C ALA A 93 31.20 -5.76 39.74
N ALA A 94 30.93 -6.06 38.46
CA ALA A 94 31.91 -5.98 37.38
C ALA A 94 32.32 -4.52 37.10
N GLN A 95 31.34 -3.62 36.92
CA GLN A 95 31.61 -2.18 36.73
C GLN A 95 32.40 -1.58 37.91
N CYS A 96 32.07 -1.94 39.16
CA CYS A 96 32.79 -1.46 40.34
C CYS A 96 34.25 -1.92 40.38
N LEU A 97 34.55 -3.16 39.98
CA LEU A 97 35.91 -3.67 39.89
C LEU A 97 36.68 -2.97 38.77
N GLU A 98 36.12 -2.94 37.56
CA GLU A 98 36.71 -2.33 36.37
C GLU A 98 37.04 -0.84 36.59
N ARG A 99 36.11 -0.07 37.20
CA ARG A 99 36.37 1.34 37.54
C ARG A 99 37.43 1.50 38.62
N TYR A 100 37.47 0.62 39.63
CA TYR A 100 38.48 0.68 40.67
C TYR A 100 39.89 0.36 40.13
N GLU A 101 40.01 -0.63 39.24
CA GLU A 101 41.27 -0.93 38.54
C GLU A 101 41.70 0.23 37.63
N GLN A 102 40.76 0.87 36.91
CA GLN A 102 41.03 2.10 36.14
C GLN A 102 41.56 3.23 37.03
N LEU A 103 40.91 3.52 38.16
CA LEU A 103 41.31 4.58 39.09
C LEU A 103 42.69 4.31 39.72
N LEU A 104 43.04 3.04 39.98
CA LEU A 104 44.38 2.67 40.43
C LEU A 104 45.42 2.81 39.31
N ASN A 105 45.13 2.35 38.09
CA ASN A 105 46.03 2.50 36.94
C ASN A 105 46.27 3.99 36.61
N GLU A 106 45.23 4.83 36.67
CA GLU A 106 45.30 6.29 36.45
C GLU A 106 46.18 6.96 37.53
N ALA A 107 45.97 6.61 38.80
CA ALA A 107 46.81 7.09 39.89
C ALA A 107 48.27 6.60 39.77
N GLN A 108 48.49 5.39 39.27
CA GLN A 108 49.84 4.85 39.06
C GLN A 108 50.55 5.55 37.89
N ARG A 109 49.93 5.69 36.70
CA ARG A 109 50.54 6.43 35.56
C ARG A 109 50.93 7.86 35.97
N LYS A 110 50.10 8.52 36.78
CA LYS A 110 50.36 9.86 37.34
C LYS A 110 51.47 9.92 38.40
N VAL A 111 51.88 8.79 38.98
CA VAL A 111 53.05 8.67 39.88
C VAL A 111 54.30 8.27 39.10
N ASP A 112 54.16 7.38 38.11
CA ASP A 112 55.26 6.90 37.27
C ASP A 112 55.70 7.94 36.21
N GLY A 113 54.92 9.02 36.03
CA GLY A 113 55.34 10.23 35.31
C GLY A 113 55.25 10.14 33.79
N VAL A 114 54.36 9.28 33.27
CA VAL A 114 54.12 9.11 31.83
C VAL A 114 52.99 10.05 31.39
N ASP A 115 53.26 10.89 30.39
CA ASP A 115 52.27 11.81 29.81
C ASP A 115 51.18 11.07 29.01
N GLU A 116 50.04 11.73 28.75
CA GLU A 116 48.83 11.08 28.23
C GLU A 116 48.92 10.63 26.74
N ASP A 117 50.03 10.91 26.05
CA ASP A 117 50.22 10.70 24.60
C ASP A 117 51.05 9.44 24.21
N ASP A 118 51.65 8.71 25.16
CA ASP A 118 52.54 7.56 24.86
C ASP A 118 51.78 6.26 24.49
N GLU A 119 51.45 6.09 23.19
CA GLU A 119 50.73 4.92 22.64
C GLU A 119 51.40 3.54 22.92
N GLU A 120 52.70 3.50 23.29
CA GLU A 120 53.41 2.23 23.56
C GLU A 120 53.00 1.53 24.87
N GLU A 121 52.49 2.25 25.87
CA GLU A 121 52.02 1.66 27.13
C GLU A 121 50.73 0.85 26.95
N ASP A 122 49.80 1.31 26.10
CA ASP A 122 48.52 0.65 25.86
C ASP A 122 48.70 -0.72 25.14
N ALA A 123 49.82 -0.88 24.40
CA ALA A 123 50.25 -2.15 23.84
C ALA A 123 50.72 -3.18 24.90
N LYS A 124 50.85 -2.80 26.19
CA LYS A 124 51.10 -3.70 27.32
C LYS A 124 49.78 -4.18 27.92
N ASP A 125 48.81 -3.29 28.14
CA ASP A 125 47.48 -3.66 28.66
C ASP A 125 46.67 -4.53 27.68
N ALA A 126 46.85 -4.32 26.37
CA ALA A 126 46.31 -5.19 25.33
C ALA A 126 46.76 -6.67 25.43
N LYS A 127 47.79 -6.98 26.24
CA LYS A 127 48.35 -8.34 26.41
C LYS A 127 47.91 -9.05 27.70
N ARG A 128 47.05 -8.46 28.54
CA ARG A 128 46.58 -9.09 29.81
C ARG A 128 45.76 -10.39 29.61
N LEU A 129 45.12 -10.57 28.44
CA LEU A 129 44.45 -11.82 28.07
C LEU A 129 45.38 -12.68 27.19
N LYS A 130 45.59 -13.95 27.58
CA LYS A 130 46.44 -14.86 26.82
C LYS A 130 45.78 -15.20 25.48
N ALA A 131 46.53 -15.09 24.38
CA ALA A 131 45.98 -15.34 23.04
C ALA A 131 45.40 -16.76 22.93
N GLY A 132 44.09 -16.84 22.67
CA GLY A 132 43.32 -18.10 22.62
C GLY A 132 42.52 -18.44 23.88
N GLU A 133 42.64 -17.66 24.96
CA GLU A 133 41.85 -17.83 26.18
C GLU A 133 40.39 -17.36 26.00
N ILE A 134 39.45 -18.07 26.66
CA ILE A 134 38.04 -17.70 26.66
C ILE A 134 37.79 -16.76 27.84
N ASP A 135 37.24 -15.58 27.54
CA ASP A 135 36.74 -14.62 28.51
C ASP A 135 35.92 -15.29 29.64
N PRO A 136 36.32 -15.16 30.93
CA PRO A 136 35.59 -15.72 32.05
C PRO A 136 34.21 -15.07 32.34
N ALA A 137 33.97 -13.84 31.86
CA ALA A 137 32.78 -13.05 32.19
C ALA A 137 32.18 -12.31 30.97
N PRO A 138 31.88 -12.98 29.84
CA PRO A 138 31.36 -12.33 28.64
C PRO A 138 29.96 -11.72 28.86
N GLU A 139 29.26 -12.09 29.94
CA GLU A 139 27.98 -11.52 30.35
C GLU A 139 28.02 -10.02 30.72
N SER A 140 29.16 -9.48 31.14
CA SER A 140 29.30 -8.06 31.52
C SER A 140 29.59 -7.13 30.34
N ARG A 141 30.18 -7.65 29.25
CA ARG A 141 30.68 -6.86 28.12
C ARG A 141 29.57 -6.40 27.15
N PRO A 142 29.78 -5.31 26.37
CA PRO A 142 28.85 -4.91 25.32
C PRO A 142 28.50 -6.04 24.34
N ALA A 143 27.26 -6.04 23.85
CA ALA A 143 26.85 -6.98 22.80
C ALA A 143 27.57 -6.65 21.48
N ARG A 144 27.97 -7.68 20.73
CA ARG A 144 28.43 -7.47 19.35
C ARG A 144 27.25 -7.04 18.47
N PRO A 145 27.41 -6.02 17.61
CA PRO A 145 26.43 -5.69 16.59
C PRO A 145 26.14 -6.89 15.69
N ASP A 146 24.91 -6.94 15.18
CA ASP A 146 24.48 -8.00 14.27
C ASP A 146 25.10 -7.79 12.87
N PRO A 147 25.64 -8.83 12.21
CA PRO A 147 26.21 -8.70 10.86
C PRO A 147 25.14 -8.38 9.81
N ILE A 148 25.56 -7.80 8.68
CA ILE A 148 24.65 -7.46 7.57
C ILE A 148 24.09 -8.74 6.91
N ASP A 149 24.96 -9.74 6.73
CA ASP A 149 24.58 -11.09 6.33
C ASP A 149 24.55 -11.96 7.58
N MET A 150 23.34 -12.39 7.97
CA MET A 150 23.05 -13.12 9.21
C MET A 150 23.07 -14.62 8.94
N ASP A 151 23.68 -15.41 9.81
CA ASP A 151 23.82 -16.84 9.57
C ASP A 151 22.48 -17.63 9.70
N GLU A 152 22.42 -18.83 9.11
CA GLU A 152 21.20 -19.66 9.13
C GLU A 152 20.77 -20.03 10.57
N ASP A 153 21.74 -20.21 11.47
CA ASP A 153 21.55 -20.51 12.89
C ASP A 153 20.80 -19.34 13.58
N GLU A 154 21.18 -18.09 13.27
CA GLU A 154 20.53 -16.86 13.77
C GLU A 154 19.15 -16.60 13.15
N LEU A 155 18.99 -16.84 11.84
CA LEU A 155 17.69 -16.73 11.17
C LEU A 155 16.70 -17.78 11.69
N GLU A 156 17.14 -19.02 11.88
CA GLU A 156 16.31 -20.07 12.50
C GLU A 156 15.97 -19.69 13.95
N MET A 157 16.96 -19.26 14.76
CA MET A 157 16.74 -18.80 16.13
C MET A 157 15.72 -17.65 16.21
N LEU A 158 15.83 -16.62 15.36
CA LEU A 158 14.86 -15.52 15.30
C LEU A 158 13.46 -15.99 14.88
N SER A 159 13.38 -16.92 13.92
CA SER A 159 12.11 -17.48 13.46
C SER A 159 11.42 -18.32 14.56
N GLU A 160 12.19 -19.13 15.28
CA GLU A 160 11.69 -19.93 16.39
C GLU A 160 11.30 -19.04 17.58
N ALA A 161 12.10 -18.03 17.93
CA ALA A 161 11.78 -17.07 18.96
C ALA A 161 10.43 -16.39 18.66
N ARG A 162 10.24 -15.86 17.44
CA ARG A 162 8.96 -15.28 16.98
C ARG A 162 7.80 -16.28 17.10
N ALA A 163 7.97 -17.52 16.64
CA ALA A 163 6.93 -18.56 16.70
C ALA A 163 6.58 -18.97 18.15
N ARG A 164 7.58 -19.12 19.03
CA ARG A 164 7.42 -19.45 20.45
C ARG A 164 6.83 -18.29 21.26
N LEU A 165 7.16 -17.05 20.92
CA LEU A 165 6.58 -15.84 21.52
C LEU A 165 5.10 -15.65 21.10
N ALA A 166 4.76 -15.82 19.82
CA ALA A 166 3.37 -15.76 19.35
C ALA A 166 2.48 -16.89 19.91
N ASN A 167 3.04 -18.07 20.18
CA ASN A 167 2.26 -19.22 20.64
C ASN A 167 1.85 -19.14 22.12
N THR A 168 0.54 -18.99 22.38
CA THR A 168 -0.08 -19.07 23.71
C THR A 168 -0.87 -20.37 23.97
N LYS A 169 -1.20 -21.14 22.92
CA LYS A 169 -2.17 -22.25 23.02
C LYS A 169 -1.48 -23.60 23.25
N GLY A 170 -1.83 -24.28 24.35
CA GLY A 170 -1.35 -25.62 24.70
C GLY A 170 -1.91 -26.75 23.80
N LYS A 171 -1.37 -27.97 23.96
CA LYS A 171 -1.71 -29.16 23.13
C LYS A 171 -3.22 -29.43 23.05
N LYS A 172 -3.95 -29.38 24.18
CA LYS A 172 -5.41 -29.63 24.24
C LYS A 172 -6.21 -28.57 23.45
N ALA A 173 -5.83 -27.29 23.56
CA ALA A 173 -6.47 -26.20 22.83
C ALA A 173 -6.21 -26.28 21.31
N LYS A 174 -4.96 -26.57 20.90
CA LYS A 174 -4.63 -26.80 19.47
C LYS A 174 -5.34 -28.03 18.89
N ARG A 175 -5.51 -29.11 19.67
CA ARG A 175 -6.31 -30.28 19.27
C ARG A 175 -7.78 -29.89 19.06
N LYS A 176 -8.44 -29.31 20.07
CA LYS A 176 -9.87 -28.93 20.00
C LYS A 176 -10.16 -27.91 18.89
N ALA A 177 -9.21 -27.03 18.56
CA ALA A 177 -9.33 -26.12 17.42
C ALA A 177 -9.36 -26.84 16.07
N ARG A 178 -8.43 -27.79 15.83
CA ARG A 178 -8.42 -28.60 14.60
C ARG A 178 -9.62 -29.56 14.52
N GLU A 179 -10.03 -30.10 15.66
CA GLU A 179 -11.22 -30.94 15.81
C GLU A 179 -12.50 -30.19 15.45
N ARG A 180 -12.65 -28.93 15.91
CA ARG A 180 -13.73 -28.03 15.47
C ARG A 180 -13.69 -27.81 13.96
N GLN A 181 -12.54 -27.42 13.40
CA GLN A 181 -12.39 -27.22 11.95
C GLN A 181 -12.74 -28.47 11.12
N LEU A 182 -12.36 -29.66 11.59
CA LEU A 182 -12.72 -30.93 10.95
C LEU A 182 -14.21 -31.26 11.10
N SER A 183 -14.84 -30.91 12.24
CA SER A 183 -16.29 -31.05 12.43
C SER A 183 -17.06 -30.11 11.50
N ASP A 184 -16.68 -28.84 11.43
CA ASP A 184 -17.26 -27.84 10.54
C ASP A 184 -17.10 -28.24 9.07
N ALA A 185 -15.93 -28.75 8.66
CA ALA A 185 -15.69 -29.28 7.32
C ALA A 185 -16.54 -30.52 7.00
N ARG A 186 -16.69 -31.47 7.94
CA ARG A 186 -17.57 -32.64 7.80
C ARG A 186 -19.04 -32.22 7.69
N ARG A 187 -19.49 -31.25 8.50
CA ARG A 187 -20.84 -30.68 8.44
C ARG A 187 -21.13 -30.04 7.08
N LEU A 188 -20.18 -29.29 6.53
CA LEU A 188 -20.34 -28.67 5.20
C LEU A 188 -20.32 -29.71 4.07
N SER A 189 -19.44 -30.72 4.12
CA SER A 189 -19.40 -31.81 3.13
C SER A 189 -20.68 -32.66 3.14
N THR A 190 -21.21 -33.00 4.32
CA THR A 190 -22.48 -33.73 4.43
C THR A 190 -23.69 -32.89 4.04
N LEU A 191 -23.68 -31.58 4.32
CA LEU A 191 -24.70 -30.65 3.84
C LEU A 191 -24.67 -30.50 2.31
N GLN A 192 -23.47 -30.40 1.70
CA GLN A 192 -23.30 -30.39 0.25
C GLN A 192 -23.86 -31.66 -0.38
N ARG A 193 -23.41 -32.85 0.08
CA ARG A 193 -23.91 -34.13 -0.43
C ARG A 193 -25.44 -34.26 -0.30
N ARG A 194 -26.03 -33.76 0.79
CA ARG A 194 -27.49 -33.74 0.97
C ARG A 194 -28.19 -32.75 0.04
N ARG A 195 -27.58 -31.59 -0.26
CA ARG A 195 -28.09 -30.64 -1.27
C ARG A 195 -28.05 -31.26 -2.67
N GLU A 196 -26.97 -31.94 -3.02
CA GLU A 196 -26.80 -32.64 -4.31
C GLU A 196 -27.84 -33.76 -4.48
N LEU A 197 -28.04 -34.60 -3.46
CA LEU A 197 -29.05 -35.67 -3.49
C LEU A 197 -30.49 -35.12 -3.57
N ARG A 198 -30.82 -34.07 -2.80
CA ARG A 198 -32.13 -33.40 -2.88
C ARG A 198 -32.34 -32.69 -4.22
N ALA A 199 -31.30 -32.11 -4.82
CA ALA A 199 -31.37 -31.54 -6.17
C ALA A 199 -31.58 -32.60 -7.26
N ALA A 200 -31.11 -33.84 -7.02
CA ALA A 200 -31.42 -35.01 -7.84
C ALA A 200 -32.78 -35.67 -7.51
N GLY A 201 -33.64 -35.02 -6.70
CA GLY A 201 -34.95 -35.54 -6.31
C GLY A 201 -34.92 -36.67 -5.25
N ILE A 202 -33.75 -37.10 -4.81
CA ILE A 202 -33.60 -38.16 -3.80
C ILE A 202 -33.67 -37.51 -2.42
N ASP A 203 -34.84 -37.52 -1.78
CA ASP A 203 -34.92 -37.08 -0.39
C ASP A 203 -34.33 -38.11 0.58
N VAL A 204 -33.00 -38.09 0.68
CA VAL A 204 -32.32 -38.65 1.84
C VAL A 204 -32.65 -37.77 3.05
N GLY A 205 -33.69 -38.20 3.78
CA GLY A 205 -34.06 -37.68 5.09
C GLY A 205 -32.84 -37.58 6.01
N THR A 206 -32.92 -36.72 7.03
CA THR A 206 -31.78 -36.42 7.90
C THR A 206 -31.16 -37.70 8.46
N SER A 207 -30.00 -38.10 7.90
CA SER A 207 -29.36 -39.38 8.14
C SER A 207 -29.38 -39.71 9.63
N ASP A 208 -30.03 -40.83 9.94
CA ASP A 208 -30.33 -41.25 11.30
C ASP A 208 -29.07 -41.81 12.00
N TYR A 209 -28.06 -40.96 12.13
CA TYR A 209 -26.94 -41.12 13.03
C TYR A 209 -27.36 -40.90 14.49
N LYS A 210 -28.55 -41.39 14.84
CA LYS A 210 -29.01 -41.76 16.18
C LYS A 210 -28.15 -42.94 16.68
N GLN A 211 -26.82 -42.76 16.76
CA GLN A 211 -26.04 -43.50 17.74
C GLN A 211 -26.75 -43.30 19.07
N LYS A 212 -27.19 -44.41 19.69
CA LYS A 212 -28.13 -44.46 20.82
C LYS A 212 -28.05 -43.20 21.68
N LYS A 213 -28.98 -42.25 21.44
CA LYS A 213 -29.03 -40.97 22.15
C LYS A 213 -28.99 -41.32 23.64
N LYS A 214 -28.01 -40.81 24.39
CA LYS A 214 -27.99 -40.97 25.85
C LYS A 214 -29.29 -40.39 26.40
N HIS A 215 -29.74 -40.94 27.53
CA HIS A 215 -30.94 -40.50 28.25
C HIS A 215 -31.01 -38.96 28.39
N ASP A 216 -29.86 -38.32 28.62
CA ASP A 216 -29.73 -36.88 28.86
C ASP A 216 -29.58 -36.04 27.57
N TYR A 217 -29.85 -36.61 26.39
CA TYR A 217 -29.88 -35.87 25.12
C TYR A 217 -31.22 -35.16 24.94
N ILE A 218 -31.21 -33.83 24.87
CA ILE A 218 -32.38 -33.01 24.54
C ILE A 218 -32.22 -32.44 23.12
N ASP A 219 -33.28 -32.48 22.31
CA ASP A 219 -33.28 -31.90 20.96
C ASP A 219 -33.82 -30.46 20.97
N TYR A 220 -32.90 -29.50 20.89
CA TYR A 220 -33.17 -28.06 21.01
C TYR A 220 -34.03 -27.48 19.87
N ASN A 221 -34.33 -28.26 18.83
CA ASN A 221 -35.19 -27.84 17.70
C ASN A 221 -36.63 -28.34 17.83
N GLU A 222 -36.89 -29.33 18.69
CA GLU A 222 -38.17 -30.04 18.78
C GLU A 222 -39.09 -29.42 19.84
N ALA A 223 -38.52 -29.03 20.98
CA ALA A 223 -39.20 -28.33 22.07
C ALA A 223 -38.25 -27.35 22.77
N ILE A 224 -38.79 -26.38 23.51
CA ILE A 224 -38.01 -25.44 24.32
C ILE A 224 -37.44 -26.18 25.54
N PRO A 225 -36.11 -26.37 25.66
CA PRO A 225 -35.55 -27.13 26.78
C PRO A 225 -35.70 -26.39 28.10
N PHE A 226 -36.19 -27.09 29.13
CA PHE A 226 -36.44 -26.52 30.46
C PHE A 226 -37.36 -25.29 30.43
N GLU A 227 -38.42 -25.32 29.61
CA GLU A 227 -39.44 -24.27 29.53
C GLU A 227 -40.02 -23.96 30.93
N ARG A 228 -39.61 -22.82 31.49
CA ARG A 228 -40.24 -22.23 32.67
C ARG A 228 -41.26 -21.20 32.21
N LYS A 229 -42.53 -21.60 32.20
CA LYS A 229 -43.65 -20.70 31.90
C LYS A 229 -43.60 -19.46 32.80
N VAL A 230 -43.86 -18.29 32.22
CA VAL A 230 -43.97 -17.03 32.93
C VAL A 230 -45.13 -17.16 33.94
N PRO A 231 -44.96 -16.81 35.22
CA PRO A 231 -46.06 -16.86 36.18
C PRO A 231 -47.16 -15.87 35.76
N LEU A 232 -48.42 -16.25 35.96
CA LEU A 232 -49.57 -15.41 35.66
C LEU A 232 -49.48 -14.09 36.46
N GLY A 233 -49.56 -12.97 35.76
CA GLY A 233 -49.51 -11.62 36.34
C GLY A 233 -50.91 -11.04 36.57
N PHE A 234 -50.95 -9.74 36.92
CA PHE A 234 -52.19 -8.97 37.09
C PHE A 234 -52.80 -8.45 35.77
N HIS A 235 -52.07 -8.56 34.66
CA HIS A 235 -52.53 -8.18 33.31
C HIS A 235 -52.76 -9.44 32.48
N ASP A 236 -53.77 -9.42 31.60
CA ASP A 236 -54.03 -10.51 30.66
C ASP A 236 -53.07 -10.40 29.46
N PRO A 237 -52.23 -11.43 29.18
CA PRO A 237 -51.30 -11.43 28.06
C PRO A 237 -51.96 -11.79 26.71
N SER A 238 -53.29 -11.96 26.65
CA SER A 238 -54.00 -12.38 25.43
C SER A 238 -53.91 -11.37 24.26
N ASP A 239 -53.65 -10.10 24.55
CA ASP A 239 -53.49 -9.04 23.55
C ASP A 239 -52.05 -8.96 22.97
N ASP A 240 -51.05 -9.56 23.63
CA ASP A 240 -49.63 -9.54 23.23
C ASP A 240 -49.36 -10.51 22.05
N ARG A 241 -49.71 -10.08 20.83
CA ARG A 241 -49.57 -10.90 19.60
C ARG A 241 -48.16 -10.87 19.04
N TYR A 242 -47.39 -11.94 19.29
CA TYR A 242 -46.06 -12.13 18.71
C TYR A 242 -46.10 -12.58 17.23
N ASP A 243 -45.76 -11.68 16.31
CA ASP A 243 -45.52 -12.02 14.90
C ASP A 243 -44.19 -12.78 14.72
N LYS A 244 -44.30 -14.03 14.26
CA LYS A 244 -43.16 -14.91 13.99
C LYS A 244 -42.43 -14.56 12.70
N GLU A 245 -43.14 -14.09 11.68
CA GLU A 245 -42.56 -13.79 10.37
C GLU A 245 -41.77 -12.50 10.42
N GLU A 246 -42.33 -11.45 11.04
CA GLU A 246 -41.65 -10.18 11.25
C GLU A 246 -40.38 -10.36 12.10
N ALA A 247 -40.43 -11.16 13.16
CA ALA A 247 -39.27 -11.49 13.98
C ALA A 247 -38.19 -12.30 13.20
N ILE A 248 -38.60 -13.24 12.34
CA ILE A 248 -37.68 -13.98 11.46
C ILE A 248 -37.04 -13.06 10.41
N LEU A 249 -37.78 -12.09 9.88
CA LEU A 249 -37.25 -11.08 8.95
C LEU A 249 -36.25 -10.16 9.65
N LYS A 250 -36.61 -9.59 10.81
CA LYS A 250 -35.70 -8.80 11.67
C LYS A 250 -34.44 -9.58 12.04
N ALA A 251 -34.53 -10.89 12.29
CA ALA A 251 -33.38 -11.74 12.56
C ALA A 251 -32.48 -12.00 11.33
N LYS A 252 -33.06 -12.12 10.13
CA LYS A 252 -32.31 -12.30 8.86
C LYS A 252 -31.58 -11.02 8.42
N PHE A 253 -32.19 -9.85 8.62
CA PHE A 253 -31.67 -8.56 8.17
C PHE A 253 -30.82 -7.81 9.22
N LYS A 254 -30.63 -8.38 10.41
CA LYS A 254 -29.76 -7.78 11.43
C LYS A 254 -28.31 -7.74 10.94
N GLU A 255 -27.82 -6.55 10.59
CA GLU A 255 -26.46 -6.36 10.08
C GLU A 255 -25.42 -7.02 11.00
N PRO A 256 -24.41 -7.73 10.44
CA PRO A 256 -23.29 -8.20 11.23
C PRO A 256 -22.53 -7.00 11.80
N VAL A 257 -22.44 -6.92 13.12
CA VAL A 257 -21.69 -5.88 13.85
C VAL A 257 -20.31 -5.74 13.20
N LYS A 258 -19.98 -4.54 12.70
CA LYS A 258 -18.76 -4.29 11.91
C LYS A 258 -17.53 -4.79 12.66
N ASP A 259 -16.89 -5.81 12.10
CA ASP A 259 -15.69 -6.44 12.67
C ASP A 259 -14.66 -5.38 13.04
N GLU A 260 -14.21 -5.36 14.30
CA GLU A 260 -13.18 -4.42 14.78
C GLU A 260 -11.88 -4.47 13.92
N ALA A 261 -11.65 -5.60 13.26
CA ALA A 261 -10.56 -5.79 12.30
C ALA A 261 -10.72 -5.01 10.98
N THR A 262 -11.93 -4.69 10.51
CA THR A 262 -12.15 -3.84 9.33
C THR A 262 -11.94 -2.37 9.69
N ALA A 263 -12.49 -1.90 10.82
CA ALA A 263 -12.24 -0.56 11.35
C ALA A 263 -10.72 -0.29 11.52
N ARG A 264 -9.99 -1.18 12.24
CA ARG A 264 -8.52 -1.10 12.37
C ARG A 264 -7.74 -1.24 11.05
N LYS A 265 -8.37 -1.66 9.95
CA LYS A 265 -7.78 -1.71 8.60
C LYS A 265 -8.04 -0.40 7.86
N GLU A 266 -9.20 0.20 8.06
CA GLU A 266 -9.54 1.52 7.53
C GLU A 266 -8.74 2.62 8.23
N ASP A 267 -8.66 2.63 9.55
CA ASP A 267 -7.91 3.67 10.27
C ASP A 267 -6.41 3.62 9.97
N ARG A 268 -5.87 2.41 9.77
CA ARG A 268 -4.49 2.22 9.27
C ARG A 268 -4.31 2.76 7.85
N LYS A 269 -5.31 2.63 6.97
CA LYS A 269 -5.29 3.27 5.64
C LYS A 269 -5.37 4.79 5.76
N LYS A 270 -6.26 5.33 6.61
CA LYS A 270 -6.39 6.78 6.86
C LYS A 270 -5.08 7.37 7.37
N LEU A 271 -4.45 6.71 8.35
CA LEU A 271 -3.16 7.13 8.93
C LEU A 271 -2.00 6.96 7.94
N ALA A 272 -1.95 5.87 7.16
CA ALA A 272 -0.95 5.69 6.12
C ALA A 272 -1.09 6.73 4.97
N LYS A 273 -2.32 7.10 4.61
CA LYS A 273 -2.58 8.18 3.64
C LYS A 273 -2.16 9.52 4.22
N ARG A 274 -2.62 9.88 5.43
CA ARG A 274 -2.19 11.08 6.16
C ARG A 274 -0.67 11.18 6.22
N LYS A 275 0.04 10.12 6.62
CA LYS A 275 1.51 10.13 6.66
C LYS A 275 2.18 10.32 5.29
N ALA A 276 1.53 9.95 4.18
CA ALA A 276 2.02 10.23 2.83
C ALA A 276 1.65 11.65 2.35
N ASP A 277 0.51 12.19 2.81
CA ASP A 277 0.06 13.55 2.54
C ASP A 277 0.81 14.60 3.40
N GLU A 278 1.21 14.23 4.63
CA GLU A 278 1.82 15.09 5.68
C GLU A 278 3.36 15.07 5.69
N VAL A 279 4.00 14.06 5.06
CA VAL A 279 5.47 13.96 5.00
C VAL A 279 5.93 14.05 3.54
N PRO A 280 6.42 15.23 3.09
CA PRO A 280 7.01 15.38 1.78
C PRO A 280 8.18 14.40 1.52
N ASP A 281 8.21 13.82 0.32
CA ASP A 281 9.26 12.90 -0.20
C ASP A 281 10.69 13.49 -0.22
N THR A 282 10.87 14.72 0.23
CA THR A 282 12.17 15.39 0.40
C THR A 282 12.91 14.92 1.65
N ILE A 283 12.21 14.56 2.73
CA ILE A 283 12.81 14.31 4.05
C ILE A 283 13.57 12.97 4.13
N PHE A 284 13.13 11.95 3.40
CA PHE A 284 13.75 10.61 3.44
C PHE A 284 14.82 10.37 2.37
N LYS A 285 15.20 11.38 1.58
CA LYS A 285 16.33 11.29 0.64
C LYS A 285 17.64 11.59 1.37
N LYS A 286 18.58 10.64 1.35
CA LYS A 286 19.93 10.84 1.90
C LYS A 286 20.58 12.07 1.23
N PRO A 287 21.31 12.92 1.98
CA PRO A 287 21.79 14.21 1.47
C PRO A 287 22.73 14.11 0.25
N ASN A 288 23.36 12.94 0.03
CA ASN A 288 24.34 12.76 -1.05
C ASN A 288 23.72 12.48 -2.44
N GLU A 289 22.40 12.33 -2.57
CA GLU A 289 21.73 12.10 -3.87
C GLU A 289 20.72 13.20 -4.27
N ILE A 290 20.74 14.35 -3.61
CA ILE A 290 20.00 15.53 -4.07
C ILE A 290 20.76 16.16 -5.25
N LYS A 291 20.49 15.66 -6.46
CA LYS A 291 20.88 16.34 -7.71
C LYS A 291 20.17 17.70 -7.74
N ARG A 292 20.94 18.74 -7.45
CA ARG A 292 20.51 20.15 -7.36
C ARG A 292 19.66 20.50 -8.59
N SER A 293 18.42 20.94 -8.39
CA SER A 293 17.61 21.51 -9.47
C SER A 293 18.36 22.69 -10.05
N LYS A 294 18.64 22.65 -11.37
CA LYS A 294 19.44 23.68 -12.03
C LYS A 294 18.76 25.04 -11.84
N LEU A 295 19.45 25.99 -11.23
CA LEU A 295 18.89 27.31 -10.92
C LEU A 295 18.65 28.07 -12.23
N VAL A 296 17.39 28.09 -12.69
CA VAL A 296 16.98 28.89 -13.84
C VAL A 296 16.73 30.32 -13.35
N LEU A 297 17.81 31.10 -13.29
CA LEU A 297 17.70 32.55 -13.27
C LEU A 297 17.10 33.02 -14.62
N PRO A 298 16.34 34.13 -14.65
CA PRO A 298 16.02 34.81 -15.89
C PRO A 298 17.31 35.15 -16.65
N SER A 299 17.28 35.09 -17.99
CA SER A 299 18.38 35.57 -18.82
C SER A 299 18.66 37.04 -18.51
N PRO A 300 19.93 37.47 -18.34
CA PRO A 300 20.26 38.85 -18.02
C PRO A 300 19.74 39.79 -19.13
N GLN A 301 19.05 40.87 -18.73
CA GLN A 301 18.53 41.89 -19.65
C GLN A 301 19.61 42.96 -19.94
N ILE A 302 20.83 42.50 -20.23
CA ILE A 302 21.99 43.34 -20.57
C ILE A 302 22.31 43.05 -22.03
N SER A 303 22.42 44.09 -22.87
CA SER A 303 22.75 43.91 -24.29
C SER A 303 24.22 43.53 -24.48
N ASP A 304 24.54 42.83 -25.58
CA ASP A 304 25.92 42.37 -25.84
C ASP A 304 26.94 43.53 -25.89
N ASN A 305 26.49 44.75 -26.23
CA ASN A 305 27.31 45.96 -26.18
C ASN A 305 27.66 46.38 -24.75
N GLU A 306 26.68 46.37 -23.84
CA GLU A 306 26.90 46.65 -22.42
C GLU A 306 27.74 45.55 -21.77
N VAL A 307 27.57 44.28 -22.18
CA VAL A 307 28.46 43.19 -21.76
C VAL A 307 29.90 43.42 -22.24
N ALA A 308 30.10 43.87 -23.49
CA ALA A 308 31.43 44.19 -24.00
C ALA A 308 32.07 45.37 -23.25
N GLU A 309 31.29 46.38 -22.86
CA GLU A 309 31.77 47.51 -22.06
C GLU A 309 32.08 47.10 -20.61
N ILE A 310 31.26 46.25 -19.98
CA ILE A 310 31.53 45.64 -18.68
C ILE A 310 32.79 44.78 -18.72
N VAL A 311 33.05 44.02 -19.79
CA VAL A 311 34.30 43.25 -19.97
C VAL A 311 35.51 44.18 -20.18
N LYS A 312 35.32 45.34 -20.83
CA LYS A 312 36.36 46.36 -21.00
C LYS A 312 36.72 47.05 -19.67
N ILE A 313 35.73 47.38 -18.85
CA ILE A 313 35.90 47.86 -17.47
C ILE A 313 36.51 46.77 -16.58
N GLY A 314 36.08 45.51 -16.77
CA GLY A 314 36.64 44.33 -16.11
C GLY A 314 38.14 44.21 -16.36
N ARG A 315 38.58 44.26 -17.62
CA ARG A 315 40.01 44.25 -17.99
C ARG A 315 40.80 45.45 -17.49
N LEU A 316 40.18 46.63 -17.36
CA LEU A 316 40.84 47.78 -16.72
C LEU A 316 41.05 47.53 -15.22
N ASN A 317 40.07 46.97 -14.51
CA ASN A 317 40.20 46.59 -13.11
C ASN A 317 41.12 45.37 -12.89
N GLU A 318 41.20 44.47 -13.87
CA GLU A 318 42.13 43.32 -13.89
C GLU A 318 43.56 43.82 -14.04
N GLY A 319 43.84 44.69 -15.02
CA GLY A 319 45.16 45.34 -15.18
C GLY A 319 45.57 46.22 -13.98
N ILE A 320 44.61 46.81 -13.26
CA ILE A 320 44.87 47.52 -11.99
C ILE A 320 45.20 46.53 -10.85
N ASN A 321 44.65 45.31 -10.84
CA ASN A 321 45.05 44.26 -9.89
C ASN A 321 46.37 43.57 -10.30
N GLU A 322 46.69 43.46 -11.59
CA GLU A 322 48.02 42.96 -12.04
C GLU A 322 49.14 43.96 -11.71
N MET A 323 48.81 45.23 -11.47
CA MET A 323 49.74 46.25 -10.94
C MET A 323 49.82 46.27 -9.40
N ARG A 324 49.20 45.30 -8.71
CA ARG A 324 49.00 45.30 -7.24
C ARG A 324 50.02 44.42 -6.49
N ASP A 325 51.26 44.34 -6.96
CA ASP A 325 52.37 43.76 -6.20
C ASP A 325 53.41 44.85 -5.86
N GLY A 326 53.38 45.32 -4.61
CA GLY A 326 54.31 46.31 -4.06
C GLY A 326 53.75 47.73 -3.86
N GLY A 327 52.92 47.94 -2.84
CA GLY A 327 52.48 49.28 -2.43
C GLY A 327 51.68 49.32 -1.12
N ALA A 328 52.13 50.11 -0.14
CA ALA A 328 51.54 50.19 1.20
C ALA A 328 50.30 51.12 1.27
N ALA A 329 49.25 50.78 0.52
CA ALA A 329 48.02 51.60 0.39
C ALA A 329 46.70 50.80 0.55
N SER A 330 46.73 49.68 1.27
CA SER A 330 45.60 48.73 1.34
C SER A 330 44.49 49.06 2.35
N GLU A 331 44.62 50.15 3.13
CA GLU A 331 43.84 50.37 4.37
C GLU A 331 42.85 51.55 4.31
N LEU A 332 42.57 52.10 3.12
CA LEU A 332 41.70 53.29 2.95
C LEU A 332 40.61 53.15 1.87
N LEU A 333 40.31 51.93 1.40
CA LEU A 333 39.35 51.69 0.31
C LEU A 333 38.32 50.57 0.55
N THR A 334 38.11 50.15 1.81
CA THR A 334 37.06 49.20 2.20
C THR A 334 35.65 49.75 2.01
N ASP A 335 35.46 51.05 2.23
CA ASP A 335 34.14 51.61 2.57
C ASP A 335 33.23 51.89 1.36
N TYR A 336 33.77 51.84 0.14
CA TYR A 336 32.95 52.00 -1.07
C TYR A 336 32.11 50.75 -1.42
N ALA A 337 32.39 49.59 -0.82
CA ALA A 337 31.71 48.33 -1.13
C ALA A 337 30.28 48.23 -0.57
N GLU A 338 29.95 48.97 0.49
CA GLU A 338 28.61 48.90 1.12
C GLU A 338 27.62 49.92 0.55
N SER A 339 28.10 51.09 0.11
CA SER A 339 27.24 52.19 -0.34
C SER A 339 26.40 51.86 -1.59
N SER A 340 26.92 51.02 -2.48
CA SER A 340 26.25 50.64 -3.74
C SER A 340 24.95 49.83 -3.54
N ARG A 341 24.74 49.18 -2.38
CA ARG A 341 23.59 48.29 -2.16
C ARG A 341 22.27 48.99 -1.78
N ARG A 342 22.23 50.33 -1.70
CA ARG A 342 21.03 51.09 -1.31
C ARG A 342 20.37 51.92 -2.43
N ALA A 343 20.96 51.97 -3.63
CA ALA A 343 20.51 52.84 -4.72
C ALA A 343 19.96 52.07 -5.94
N MET A 344 18.83 51.35 -5.79
CA MET A 344 17.85 51.06 -6.85
C MET A 344 16.61 50.36 -6.25
N SER A 345 15.71 51.14 -5.66
CA SER A 345 14.39 50.67 -5.22
C SER A 345 13.29 51.62 -5.67
N THR A 346 13.06 51.67 -6.98
CA THR A 346 11.92 52.34 -7.59
C THR A 346 10.72 51.40 -7.67
N ARG A 347 9.53 51.93 -7.40
CA ARG A 347 8.32 51.13 -7.10
C ARG A 347 7.57 50.74 -8.37
N THR A 348 7.12 49.48 -8.44
CA THR A 348 5.88 49.12 -9.14
C THR A 348 4.82 48.73 -8.10
N MET A 349 3.55 49.01 -8.38
CA MET A 349 2.51 49.04 -7.34
C MET A 349 2.00 47.63 -6.98
N ARG A 350 2.10 47.28 -5.70
CA ARG A 350 1.35 46.15 -5.12
C ARG A 350 -0.09 46.56 -4.83
N THR A 351 -1.04 45.66 -5.11
CA THR A 351 -2.41 45.75 -4.60
C THR A 351 -2.43 45.69 -3.06
N PRO A 352 -3.35 46.42 -2.39
CA PRO A 352 -3.43 46.43 -0.94
C PRO A 352 -3.99 45.10 -0.41
N ALA A 353 -3.13 44.21 0.06
CA ALA A 353 -3.51 43.02 0.79
C ALA A 353 -3.87 43.40 2.24
N THR A 354 -5.13 43.81 2.46
CA THR A 354 -5.67 44.08 3.81
C THR A 354 -5.92 42.76 4.55
N GLY A 355 -4.85 42.19 5.10
CA GLY A 355 -4.86 40.97 5.89
C GLY A 355 -3.58 40.87 6.70
N ALA A 356 -3.58 41.48 7.90
CA ALA A 356 -2.52 41.24 8.87
C ALA A 356 -2.59 39.78 9.32
N ASP A 357 -1.43 39.14 9.49
CA ASP A 357 -1.31 37.71 9.80
C ASP A 357 -1.63 37.45 11.28
N THR A 358 -2.92 37.48 11.63
CA THR A 358 -3.39 37.49 13.03
C THR A 358 -2.98 36.25 13.79
N ILE A 359 -3.03 35.08 13.14
CA ILE A 359 -2.61 33.78 13.71
C ILE A 359 -1.14 33.82 14.12
N ARG A 360 -0.31 34.50 13.33
CA ARG A 360 1.12 34.67 13.63
C ARG A 360 1.34 35.61 14.82
N LYS A 361 0.67 36.77 14.86
CA LYS A 361 0.72 37.68 16.02
C LYS A 361 0.21 37.00 17.29
N GLU A 362 -0.85 36.20 17.20
CA GLU A 362 -1.41 35.44 18.33
C GLU A 362 -0.42 34.37 18.82
N ALA A 363 0.22 33.62 17.92
CA ALA A 363 1.26 32.66 18.28
C ALA A 363 2.50 33.32 18.91
N GLU A 364 2.95 34.46 18.38
CA GLU A 364 4.05 35.26 18.93
C GLU A 364 3.69 35.82 20.34
N THR A 365 2.42 36.20 20.55
CA THR A 365 1.90 36.65 21.86
C THR A 365 1.79 35.51 22.89
N ILE A 366 1.33 34.33 22.46
CA ILE A 366 1.26 33.13 23.31
C ILE A 366 2.66 32.66 23.72
N LEU A 367 3.65 32.73 22.81
CA LEU A 367 5.06 32.46 23.14
C LEU A 367 5.59 33.45 24.18
N ALA A 368 5.30 34.75 24.06
CA ALA A 368 5.70 35.74 25.07
C ALA A 368 5.10 35.43 26.45
N LEU A 369 3.82 35.05 26.51
CA LEU A 369 3.13 34.63 27.74
C LEU A 369 3.65 33.32 28.33
N GLN A 370 4.20 32.40 27.52
CA GLN A 370 4.81 31.16 28.02
C GLN A 370 6.24 31.33 28.54
N HIS A 371 6.93 32.43 28.21
CA HIS A 371 8.32 32.67 28.57
C HIS A 371 8.53 33.77 29.63
N THR A 372 7.46 34.43 30.10
CA THR A 372 7.52 35.41 31.20
C THR A 372 7.24 34.74 32.55
N GLU A 373 8.12 34.93 33.54
CA GLU A 373 7.90 34.42 34.90
C GLU A 373 6.85 35.26 35.66
N CYS A 374 6.14 34.62 36.59
CA CYS A 374 5.01 35.24 37.30
C CYS A 374 5.43 36.46 38.14
N PRO A 375 4.60 37.53 38.25
CA PRO A 375 4.95 38.76 38.99
C PRO A 375 5.38 38.57 40.45
N LEU A 376 4.96 37.48 41.11
CA LEU A 376 5.36 37.14 42.48
C LEU A 376 6.87 36.81 42.62
N LYS A 377 7.59 36.62 41.51
CA LYS A 377 9.06 36.51 41.45
C LYS A 377 9.78 37.82 41.11
N GLY A 378 9.06 38.91 40.82
CA GLY A 378 9.67 40.18 40.40
C GLY A 378 10.00 40.29 38.90
N GLY A 379 9.32 39.51 38.04
CA GLY A 379 9.38 39.71 36.59
C GLY A 379 8.64 40.98 36.15
N GLU A 380 9.18 41.68 35.16
CA GLU A 380 8.60 42.91 34.60
C GLU A 380 7.54 42.56 33.52
N ASN A 381 6.39 43.24 33.52
CA ASN A 381 5.29 42.93 32.60
C ASN A 381 5.62 43.33 31.15
N THR A 382 5.41 42.41 30.21
CA THR A 382 5.45 42.70 28.78
C THR A 382 4.19 43.46 28.33
N TYR A 383 4.37 44.44 27.44
CA TYR A 383 3.25 45.17 26.83
C TYR A 383 2.52 44.27 25.84
N LEU A 384 1.19 44.19 25.97
CA LEU A 384 0.28 43.51 25.05
C LEU A 384 -0.47 44.56 24.20
N GLU A 385 -0.58 44.35 22.90
CA GLU A 385 -1.44 45.19 22.04
C GLU A 385 -2.94 44.88 22.30
N ASP A 386 -3.81 45.89 22.16
CA ASP A 386 -5.23 45.79 22.53
C ASP A 386 -5.98 44.65 21.81
N ILE A 387 -6.48 43.71 22.61
CA ILE A 387 -7.17 42.49 22.13
C ILE A 387 -8.61 42.83 21.75
N ASN A 388 -8.90 42.90 20.44
CA ASN A 388 -10.26 43.06 19.94
C ASN A 388 -11.04 41.73 20.05
N LEU A 389 -11.68 41.51 21.20
CA LEU A 389 -12.32 40.29 21.72
C LEU A 389 -13.45 39.65 20.87
N LYS A 390 -13.59 39.96 19.58
CA LYS A 390 -14.68 39.48 18.69
C LYS A 390 -14.38 38.17 17.94
N THR A 391 -13.23 37.53 18.19
CA THR A 391 -12.70 36.40 17.39
C THR A 391 -13.05 34.99 17.88
N VAL A 392 -13.82 34.84 18.95
CA VAL A 392 -14.10 33.51 19.58
C VAL A 392 -15.16 32.67 18.81
N LEU A 393 -15.58 33.10 17.62
CA LEU A 393 -16.45 32.34 16.70
C LEU A 393 -15.78 32.19 15.33
N PRO A 394 -15.84 30.99 14.70
CA PRO A 394 -15.18 30.75 13.43
C PRO A 394 -15.88 31.51 12.28
N GLN A 395 -15.22 32.54 11.74
CA GLN A 395 -15.73 33.23 10.56
C GLN A 395 -15.47 32.42 9.28
N HIS A 396 -16.54 32.18 8.52
CA HIS A 396 -16.51 31.46 7.26
C HIS A 396 -15.98 32.36 6.12
N GLN A 397 -14.67 32.35 5.86
CA GLN A 397 -14.11 33.04 4.69
C GLN A 397 -14.56 32.39 3.37
N ILE A 398 -15.43 33.09 2.63
CA ILE A 398 -15.84 32.71 1.28
C ILE A 398 -14.76 33.18 0.29
N SER A 399 -14.05 32.24 -0.34
CA SER A 399 -13.09 32.56 -1.40
C SER A 399 -13.81 32.86 -2.73
N ALA A 400 -14.29 34.09 -2.89
CA ALA A 400 -14.97 34.55 -4.11
C ALA A 400 -13.97 35.12 -5.14
N THR A 401 -14.02 34.61 -6.37
CA THR A 401 -13.32 35.21 -7.54
C THR A 401 -13.97 36.54 -7.93
N PRO A 402 -13.20 37.56 -8.36
CA PRO A 402 -13.78 38.83 -8.80
C PRO A 402 -14.54 38.65 -10.12
N ASN A 403 -15.80 39.06 -10.12
CA ASN A 403 -16.58 39.32 -11.33
C ASN A 403 -17.27 40.68 -11.16
N THR A 404 -17.29 41.50 -12.20
CA THR A 404 -17.56 42.95 -12.11
C THR A 404 -18.88 43.36 -12.76
N LEU A 405 -19.33 44.57 -12.42
CA LEU A 405 -20.53 45.29 -12.94
C LEU A 405 -21.85 44.77 -12.31
N LEU A 406 -22.52 45.50 -11.39
CA LEU A 406 -23.30 46.76 -11.56
C LEU A 406 -24.68 46.51 -12.25
N LYS A 407 -25.82 47.09 -11.84
CA LYS A 407 -26.06 48.25 -10.94
C LYS A 407 -27.53 48.31 -10.45
N ASN A 408 -27.77 48.65 -9.16
CA ASN A 408 -28.96 49.30 -8.53
C ASN A 408 -30.38 48.70 -8.78
N PHE A 409 -31.40 48.76 -7.91
CA PHE A 409 -31.71 49.36 -6.58
C PHE A 409 -32.55 48.31 -5.77
N GLY A 410 -33.05 48.48 -4.53
CA GLY A 410 -33.00 49.55 -3.51
C GLY A 410 -34.17 49.41 -2.49
N ALA A 411 -34.33 50.40 -1.59
CA ALA A 411 -35.38 50.53 -0.54
C ALA A 411 -35.41 49.50 0.62
N THR A 412 -35.96 49.93 1.77
CA THR A 412 -36.06 49.29 3.11
C THR A 412 -37.29 49.93 3.85
N PRO A 413 -37.64 49.67 5.16
CA PRO A 413 -37.10 48.79 6.22
C PRO A 413 -38.18 48.04 7.09
N SER A 414 -37.83 47.64 8.33
CA SER A 414 -38.68 47.26 9.51
C SER A 414 -39.20 45.80 9.67
N ASN A 415 -39.30 45.18 10.87
CA ASN A 415 -38.66 45.46 12.20
C ASN A 415 -38.78 44.29 13.26
N ASN A 416 -37.83 44.24 14.21
CA ASN A 416 -37.91 43.88 15.67
C ASN A 416 -38.17 42.45 16.27
N ALA A 417 -37.42 42.14 17.38
CA ALA A 417 -37.60 41.13 18.49
C ALA A 417 -37.88 39.62 18.18
N GLY A 418 -37.64 38.58 19.02
CA GLY A 418 -37.11 38.31 20.39
C GLY A 418 -37.39 36.80 20.77
N LEU A 419 -37.06 36.15 21.92
CA LEU A 419 -36.12 36.35 23.05
C LEU A 419 -36.11 35.07 23.99
N SER A 420 -34.96 34.64 24.57
CA SER A 420 -34.82 33.58 25.66
C SER A 420 -35.19 32.10 25.29
N SER A 421 -34.92 31.00 26.03
CA SER A 421 -34.08 30.68 27.22
C SER A 421 -33.81 29.14 27.45
N VAL A 422 -32.54 28.73 27.70
CA VAL A 422 -32.01 28.03 28.93
C VAL A 422 -32.21 26.50 29.27
N ARG A 423 -31.08 25.72 29.24
CA ARG A 423 -30.60 24.62 30.18
C ARG A 423 -31.29 23.21 30.23
N SER A 424 -30.69 22.08 30.72
CA SER A 424 -29.28 21.65 31.02
C SER A 424 -29.11 20.17 31.58
N ILE A 425 -27.94 19.52 31.34
CA ILE A 425 -27.19 18.46 32.11
C ILE A 425 -27.80 17.03 32.34
N VAL A 426 -27.29 15.87 31.82
CA VAL A 426 -26.14 14.90 32.07
C VAL A 426 -26.44 13.67 33.03
N PRO A 427 -25.53 12.70 33.44
CA PRO A 427 -25.74 11.23 33.24
C PRO A 427 -25.72 10.35 34.55
N PRO A 428 -25.63 8.98 34.52
CA PRO A 428 -24.34 8.23 34.40
C PRO A 428 -24.36 6.78 33.80
N THR A 429 -23.19 6.12 33.74
CA THR A 429 -22.91 4.67 33.47
C THR A 429 -22.60 3.91 34.80
N PRO A 430 -22.16 2.61 34.91
CA PRO A 430 -21.76 1.55 33.92
C PRO A 430 -22.29 0.10 34.20
N GLY A 431 -21.88 -0.93 33.41
CA GLY A 431 -21.84 -2.33 33.94
C GLY A 431 -21.90 -3.59 33.04
N ALA A 432 -20.78 -4.01 32.45
CA ALA A 432 -20.34 -5.43 32.26
C ALA A 432 -21.10 -6.47 31.35
N ALA A 433 -20.40 -7.61 31.15
CA ALA A 433 -20.79 -8.91 30.57
C ALA A 433 -20.82 -9.15 29.03
N THR A 434 -20.27 -10.30 28.63
CA THR A 434 -20.27 -10.93 27.28
C THR A 434 -20.57 -12.43 27.48
N PRO A 435 -21.20 -13.17 26.53
CA PRO A 435 -20.40 -13.77 25.45
C PRO A 435 -21.14 -14.10 24.12
N GLY A 436 -20.38 -14.32 23.05
CA GLY A 436 -20.85 -15.05 21.85
C GLY A 436 -20.15 -14.64 20.55
N PHE A 437 -19.35 -15.53 19.94
CA PHE A 437 -18.71 -15.25 18.65
C PHE A 437 -18.63 -16.50 17.75
N SER A 438 -19.19 -16.42 16.54
CA SER A 438 -19.36 -17.57 15.64
C SER A 438 -19.16 -17.25 14.15
N VAL A 439 -17.89 -17.33 13.72
CA VAL A 439 -17.47 -18.23 12.62
C VAL A 439 -18.29 -18.19 11.31
N LEU A 440 -17.79 -17.36 10.38
CA LEU A 440 -17.40 -17.68 8.98
C LEU A 440 -18.44 -17.94 7.87
N ARG A 441 -18.04 -17.42 6.69
CA ARG A 441 -18.13 -17.97 5.30
C ARG A 441 -19.10 -17.17 4.40
N ASP A 442 -18.62 -16.27 3.53
CA ASP A 442 -17.83 -16.48 2.28
C ASP A 442 -18.63 -17.18 1.16
N GLY A 443 -18.61 -16.58 -0.04
CA GLY A 443 -19.55 -16.88 -1.13
C GLY A 443 -19.34 -16.02 -2.39
N LEU A 444 -18.12 -15.98 -2.93
CA LEU A 444 -17.85 -15.38 -4.23
C LEU A 444 -18.24 -16.30 -5.40
N SER A 445 -19.09 -15.82 -6.30
CA SER A 445 -19.26 -16.35 -7.66
C SER A 445 -19.70 -15.23 -8.60
N LEU A 446 -18.89 -14.93 -9.64
CA LEU A 446 -19.23 -13.93 -10.66
C LEU A 446 -20.06 -14.53 -11.80
N ASN A 447 -20.84 -13.64 -12.43
CA ASN A 447 -21.33 -13.66 -13.81
C ASN A 447 -22.12 -14.89 -14.30
N ARG A 448 -23.42 -14.65 -14.52
CA ARG A 448 -24.08 -15.05 -15.78
C ARG A 448 -24.93 -13.89 -16.28
N GLU A 449 -24.42 -13.16 -17.28
CA GLU A 449 -25.22 -12.20 -18.05
C GLU A 449 -25.95 -12.95 -19.15
N SER A 450 -27.25 -13.16 -18.98
CA SER A 450 -28.18 -13.68 -20.00
C SER A 450 -29.60 -13.28 -19.60
N ASP A 451 -30.46 -13.02 -20.59
CA ASP A 451 -31.93 -13.19 -20.48
C ASP A 451 -32.71 -12.27 -19.52
N LEU A 452 -32.54 -10.95 -19.65
CA LEU A 452 -33.50 -9.93 -19.19
C LEU A 452 -34.02 -9.06 -20.35
N SER A 453 -34.68 -9.69 -21.32
CA SER A 453 -35.23 -9.05 -22.53
C SER A 453 -36.70 -9.39 -22.84
N PHE A 454 -37.38 -10.08 -21.93
CA PHE A 454 -38.73 -10.61 -22.14
C PHE A 454 -39.72 -10.08 -21.08
N ASP A 455 -40.32 -8.91 -21.35
CA ASP A 455 -41.78 -8.67 -21.21
C ASP A 455 -42.22 -7.21 -21.51
N ILE A 456 -41.31 -6.26 -21.75
CA ILE A 456 -41.68 -4.87 -22.06
C ILE A 456 -42.62 -4.76 -23.30
N LYS A 457 -42.51 -5.71 -24.25
CA LYS A 457 -43.38 -5.82 -25.43
C LYS A 457 -44.79 -6.38 -25.18
N SER A 458 -45.06 -7.03 -24.05
CA SER A 458 -46.41 -7.49 -23.69
C SER A 458 -47.19 -6.36 -23.01
N ALA A 459 -46.57 -5.68 -22.04
CA ALA A 459 -47.13 -4.52 -21.35
C ALA A 459 -47.52 -3.38 -22.32
N LEU A 460 -46.63 -3.01 -23.26
CA LEU A 460 -46.92 -1.98 -24.27
C LEU A 460 -48.04 -2.35 -25.25
N LYS A 461 -48.50 -3.61 -25.25
CA LYS A 461 -49.60 -4.09 -26.11
C LYS A 461 -50.98 -3.97 -25.46
N GLN A 462 -51.06 -3.60 -24.18
CA GLN A 462 -52.30 -3.51 -23.40
C GLN A 462 -52.85 -2.07 -23.27
N LEU A 463 -52.12 -1.06 -23.77
CA LEU A 463 -52.57 0.33 -23.74
C LEU A 463 -53.69 0.59 -24.77
N PRO A 464 -54.82 1.20 -24.38
CA PRO A 464 -55.84 1.66 -25.33
C PRO A 464 -55.27 2.70 -26.31
N LYS A 465 -55.75 2.69 -27.56
CA LYS A 465 -55.37 3.73 -28.54
C LYS A 465 -56.07 5.06 -28.17
N PRO A 466 -55.33 6.15 -27.92
CA PRO A 466 -55.95 7.45 -27.73
C PRO A 466 -56.57 7.94 -29.04
N LYS A 467 -57.74 8.59 -28.92
CA LYS A 467 -58.29 9.46 -29.97
C LYS A 467 -57.96 10.90 -29.59
N ASN A 468 -57.55 11.71 -30.55
CA ASN A 468 -57.47 13.16 -30.40
C ASN A 468 -58.83 13.75 -30.80
N ASP A 469 -59.46 14.57 -29.95
CA ASP A 469 -60.59 15.45 -30.32
C ASP A 469 -60.76 16.57 -29.25
N PHE A 470 -60.04 17.69 -29.44
CA PHE A 470 -60.32 19.07 -28.93
C PHE A 470 -60.54 19.28 -27.40
N GLN A 471 -60.69 20.48 -26.81
CA GLN A 471 -60.37 21.87 -27.22
C GLN A 471 -59.84 22.63 -25.98
N LEU A 472 -59.08 23.72 -26.13
CA LEU A 472 -58.79 24.65 -25.01
C LEU A 472 -59.78 25.81 -24.99
N GLU A 473 -60.18 26.24 -23.80
CA GLU A 473 -60.48 27.65 -23.46
C GLU A 473 -60.33 27.87 -21.93
N ILE A 474 -60.09 29.12 -21.51
CA ILE A 474 -59.62 29.47 -20.16
C ILE A 474 -60.35 30.73 -19.66
N PRO A 475 -60.92 30.69 -18.44
CA PRO A 475 -60.81 31.77 -17.45
C PRO A 475 -60.04 31.24 -16.21
N THR A 476 -59.08 31.90 -15.54
CA THR A 476 -58.90 33.32 -15.13
C THR A 476 -59.98 33.84 -14.20
N ASP A 477 -59.63 33.87 -12.91
CA ASP A 477 -59.81 34.94 -11.93
C ASP A 477 -61.21 35.60 -11.80
N GLU A 478 -61.85 35.44 -10.63
CA GLU A 478 -62.23 36.57 -9.75
C GLU A 478 -62.67 36.10 -8.34
N ASP A 479 -62.57 37.03 -7.40
CA ASP A 479 -62.51 36.87 -5.94
C ASP A 479 -63.73 36.25 -5.23
N ALA A 480 -63.47 35.44 -4.19
CA ALA A 480 -64.33 35.33 -3.00
C ALA A 480 -63.55 34.71 -1.82
N GLU A 481 -63.30 35.49 -0.76
CA GLU A 481 -62.97 34.98 0.57
C GLU A 481 -64.29 34.62 1.29
N ASP A 482 -64.35 33.50 2.02
CA ASP A 482 -64.73 33.48 3.46
C ASP A 482 -64.93 32.06 4.06
N GLU A 483 -64.21 31.86 5.17
CA GLU A 483 -64.56 31.17 6.43
C GLU A 483 -64.94 29.66 6.61
N GLU A 484 -64.24 29.10 7.60
CA GLU A 484 -64.57 28.07 8.61
C GLU A 484 -64.68 26.54 8.34
N VAL A 485 -63.57 25.87 8.73
CA VAL A 485 -63.49 24.69 9.64
C VAL A 485 -64.13 23.34 9.24
N GLY A 486 -63.24 22.36 8.97
CA GLY A 486 -63.55 20.92 8.99
C GLY A 486 -62.26 20.09 8.93
N ASP A 487 -61.75 19.64 10.08
CA ASP A 487 -60.46 18.95 10.22
C ASP A 487 -60.45 17.51 9.65
N GLY A 488 -59.30 17.03 9.16
CA GLY A 488 -59.09 15.62 8.80
C GLY A 488 -58.49 15.31 7.42
N ILE A 489 -57.33 15.89 7.05
CA ILE A 489 -56.48 15.38 5.95
C ILE A 489 -55.04 15.22 6.47
N ASP A 490 -54.47 14.02 6.30
CA ASP A 490 -53.07 13.70 6.63
C ASP A 490 -52.31 13.38 5.33
N THR A 491 -51.54 14.36 4.83
CA THR A 491 -50.76 14.28 3.59
C THR A 491 -49.41 14.97 3.77
N ASP A 492 -48.32 14.20 3.76
CA ASP A 492 -47.36 14.25 2.64
C ASP A 492 -46.14 13.35 2.86
N ALA A 493 -45.80 12.56 1.84
CA ALA A 493 -44.48 11.94 1.71
C ALA A 493 -43.57 12.88 0.92
N VAL A 494 -42.92 13.82 1.61
CA VAL A 494 -42.02 14.81 1.00
C VAL A 494 -40.81 14.12 0.34
N GLU A 495 -40.73 14.13 -0.99
CA GLU A 495 -39.45 13.91 -1.69
C GLU A 495 -38.52 15.09 -1.36
N ASP A 496 -37.26 14.81 -0.99
CA ASP A 496 -36.27 15.85 -0.69
C ASP A 496 -36.18 16.86 -1.85
N GLU A 497 -36.53 18.12 -1.57
CA GLU A 497 -36.64 19.21 -2.56
C GLU A 497 -35.35 19.37 -3.39
N ALA A 498 -34.20 19.10 -2.76
CA ALA A 498 -32.89 19.10 -3.39
C ALA A 498 -32.76 18.11 -4.57
N GLU A 499 -33.42 16.95 -4.52
CA GLU A 499 -33.35 15.97 -5.62
C GLU A 499 -34.21 16.39 -6.81
N VAL A 500 -35.40 16.94 -6.56
CA VAL A 500 -36.25 17.56 -7.59
C VAL A 500 -35.49 18.68 -8.29
N ASP A 501 -34.76 19.50 -7.53
CA ASP A 501 -34.04 20.65 -8.06
C ASP A 501 -32.75 20.24 -8.80
N GLU A 502 -32.05 19.18 -8.37
CA GLU A 502 -30.99 18.54 -9.18
C GLU A 502 -31.54 17.96 -10.50
N ARG A 503 -32.70 17.31 -10.46
CA ARG A 503 -33.38 16.71 -11.62
C ARG A 503 -33.72 17.79 -12.67
N ARG A 504 -34.26 18.93 -12.22
CA ARG A 504 -34.48 20.14 -13.03
C ARG A 504 -33.19 20.72 -13.61
N LYS A 505 -32.15 20.92 -12.79
CA LYS A 505 -30.85 21.47 -13.23
C LYS A 505 -30.16 20.59 -14.29
N LYS A 506 -30.17 19.27 -14.12
CA LYS A 506 -29.61 18.30 -15.09
C LYS A 506 -30.35 18.35 -16.44
N LEU A 507 -31.68 18.49 -16.44
CA LEU A 507 -32.50 18.57 -17.65
C LEU A 507 -32.26 19.89 -18.42
N ILE A 508 -32.12 21.01 -17.70
CA ILE A 508 -31.75 22.31 -18.28
C ILE A 508 -30.34 22.25 -18.91
N GLN A 509 -29.36 21.66 -18.20
CA GLN A 509 -27.99 21.51 -18.71
C GLN A 509 -27.93 20.65 -19.98
N LEU A 510 -28.67 19.53 -20.04
CA LEU A 510 -28.79 18.72 -21.26
C LEU A 510 -29.35 19.54 -22.43
N LYS A 511 -30.45 20.28 -22.19
CA LYS A 511 -31.07 21.13 -23.21
C LYS A 511 -30.13 22.23 -23.71
N GLN A 512 -29.33 22.84 -22.84
CA GLN A 512 -28.30 23.81 -23.22
C GLN A 512 -27.14 23.15 -24.00
N ALA A 513 -26.68 21.97 -23.59
CA ALA A 513 -25.61 21.25 -24.29
C ALA A 513 -26.02 20.87 -25.72
N ASP A 514 -27.24 20.38 -25.92
CA ASP A 514 -27.75 20.03 -27.26
C ASP A 514 -28.06 21.27 -28.11
N LEU A 515 -28.45 22.40 -27.52
CA LEU A 515 -28.51 23.68 -28.23
C LEU A 515 -27.12 24.18 -28.66
N ASN A 516 -26.08 23.96 -27.85
CA ASN A 516 -24.72 24.38 -28.20
C ASN A 516 -24.10 23.51 -29.31
N LYS A 517 -24.33 22.19 -29.29
CA LYS A 517 -23.93 21.26 -30.38
C LYS A 517 -24.51 21.65 -31.75
N ARG A 518 -25.68 22.32 -31.78
CA ARG A 518 -26.37 22.76 -33.00
C ARG A 518 -25.85 24.09 -33.57
N ARG A 519 -25.09 24.88 -32.80
CA ARG A 519 -24.49 26.15 -33.24
C ARG A 519 -23.17 25.91 -33.99
N SER A 520 -22.68 26.93 -34.70
CA SER A 520 -21.45 26.81 -35.49
C SER A 520 -20.21 26.46 -34.65
N VAL A 521 -19.19 25.91 -35.30
CA VAL A 521 -17.90 25.60 -34.66
C VAL A 521 -17.19 26.86 -34.15
N VAL A 522 -17.49 28.05 -34.71
CA VAL A 522 -16.99 29.35 -34.23
C VAL A 522 -17.60 29.66 -32.86
N TYR A 523 -18.93 29.49 -32.73
CA TYR A 523 -19.65 29.65 -31.47
C TYR A 523 -19.19 28.63 -30.42
N GLN A 524 -19.12 27.34 -30.80
CA GLN A 524 -18.70 26.25 -29.89
C GLN A 524 -17.27 26.42 -29.35
N ARG A 525 -16.38 27.10 -30.10
CA ARG A 525 -15.00 27.40 -29.69
C ARG A 525 -14.83 28.78 -29.04
N SER A 526 -15.92 29.52 -28.81
CA SER A 526 -15.90 30.89 -28.24
C SER A 526 -14.99 31.86 -29.00
N LEU A 527 -14.91 31.71 -30.33
CA LEU A 527 -14.15 32.61 -31.20
C LEU A 527 -14.96 33.88 -31.51
N LEU A 528 -14.27 34.96 -31.91
CA LEU A 528 -14.90 36.26 -32.17
C LEU A 528 -15.90 36.18 -33.34
N ILE A 529 -17.14 36.56 -33.07
CA ILE A 529 -18.25 36.56 -34.03
C ILE A 529 -18.38 37.96 -34.68
N PRO A 530 -18.57 38.10 -36.00
CA PRO A 530 -18.81 39.39 -36.64
C PRO A 530 -20.10 40.04 -36.11
N SER A 531 -20.10 41.36 -35.87
CA SER A 531 -21.31 42.06 -35.37
C SER A 531 -22.36 42.36 -36.45
N LYS A 532 -22.01 42.21 -37.74
CA LYS A 532 -22.89 42.37 -38.90
C LYS A 532 -22.46 41.41 -40.01
N VAL A 533 -23.42 40.92 -40.80
CA VAL A 533 -23.18 40.06 -41.96
C VAL A 533 -22.71 40.91 -43.14
N VAL A 534 -21.60 40.52 -43.77
CA VAL A 534 -21.01 41.23 -44.92
C VAL A 534 -21.32 40.46 -46.20
N SER A 535 -22.56 40.56 -46.68
CA SER A 535 -23.07 39.83 -47.86
C SER A 535 -22.26 40.07 -49.15
N SER A 536 -21.53 41.19 -49.24
CA SER A 536 -20.64 41.49 -50.38
C SER A 536 -19.46 40.52 -50.52
N ALA A 537 -19.09 39.80 -49.45
CA ALA A 537 -18.04 38.78 -49.49
C ALA A 537 -18.49 37.45 -50.14
N PHE A 538 -19.80 37.20 -50.22
CA PHE A 538 -20.38 35.93 -50.67
C PHE A 538 -21.04 36.04 -52.07
N LYS A 539 -20.60 37.00 -52.90
CA LYS A 539 -21.16 37.23 -54.25
C LYS A 539 -20.97 36.00 -55.16
N VAL A 540 -22.09 35.35 -55.47
CA VAL A 540 -22.23 34.29 -56.47
C VAL A 540 -21.97 34.82 -57.89
N LYS A 541 -21.29 34.03 -58.73
CA LYS A 541 -21.14 34.27 -60.17
C LYS A 541 -21.97 33.24 -60.97
N PRO A 542 -22.79 33.66 -61.96
CA PRO A 542 -23.52 32.73 -62.81
C PRO A 542 -22.61 32.17 -63.91
N THR A 543 -22.24 30.91 -63.78
CA THR A 543 -21.47 30.14 -64.78
C THR A 543 -21.77 28.65 -64.61
N GLU A 544 -21.75 27.87 -65.69
CA GLU A 544 -22.35 26.52 -65.73
C GLU A 544 -21.42 25.37 -65.30
N GLU A 545 -20.16 25.66 -64.94
CA GLU A 545 -19.22 24.64 -64.47
C GLU A 545 -19.64 24.05 -63.12
N ALA A 546 -19.72 22.72 -63.03
CA ALA A 546 -20.22 22.02 -61.84
C ALA A 546 -19.44 22.34 -60.54
N ILE A 547 -18.11 22.52 -60.63
CA ILE A 547 -17.25 22.92 -59.50
C ILE A 547 -17.65 24.31 -59.00
N LEU A 548 -17.91 25.25 -59.92
CA LEU A 548 -18.30 26.61 -59.57
C LEU A 548 -19.74 26.68 -59.02
N MET A 549 -20.64 25.82 -59.51
CA MET A 549 -21.98 25.65 -58.93
C MET A 549 -21.88 25.16 -57.48
N ALA A 550 -21.00 24.18 -57.19
CA ALA A 550 -20.74 23.71 -55.83
C ALA A 550 -20.16 24.82 -54.94
N GLU A 551 -19.16 25.59 -55.42
CA GLU A 551 -18.65 26.76 -54.69
C GLU A 551 -19.75 27.79 -54.36
N ASN A 552 -20.63 28.06 -55.33
CA ASN A 552 -21.72 29.03 -55.16
C ASN A 552 -22.76 28.56 -54.11
N LEU A 553 -23.04 27.26 -54.04
CA LEU A 553 -23.87 26.67 -52.98
C LEU A 553 -23.18 26.78 -51.61
N ILE A 554 -21.90 26.43 -51.52
CA ILE A 554 -21.11 26.54 -50.27
C ILE A 554 -21.10 27.99 -49.75
N LYS A 555 -20.88 28.98 -50.63
CA LYS A 555 -20.89 30.41 -50.25
C LYS A 555 -22.25 30.86 -49.72
N LYS A 556 -23.36 30.33 -50.27
CA LYS A 556 -24.72 30.62 -49.82
C LYS A 556 -25.01 30.03 -48.43
N GLU A 557 -24.61 28.78 -48.18
CA GLU A 557 -24.75 28.15 -46.86
C GLU A 557 -23.84 28.77 -45.79
N MET A 558 -22.61 29.17 -46.17
CA MET A 558 -21.73 29.94 -45.28
C MET A 558 -22.36 31.28 -44.88
N GLU A 559 -23.01 31.99 -45.82
CA GLU A 559 -23.73 33.22 -45.48
C GLU A 559 -24.93 32.94 -44.56
N ALA A 560 -25.69 31.86 -44.79
CA ALA A 560 -26.81 31.47 -43.95
C ALA A 560 -26.39 31.15 -42.49
N MET A 561 -25.30 30.40 -42.31
CA MET A 561 -24.75 30.11 -40.97
C MET A 561 -24.28 31.38 -40.25
N ILE A 562 -23.57 32.28 -40.94
CA ILE A 562 -23.11 33.54 -40.32
C ILE A 562 -24.30 34.45 -40.00
N ARG A 563 -25.37 34.49 -40.81
CA ARG A 563 -26.62 35.19 -40.48
C ARG A 563 -27.26 34.62 -39.21
N TRP A 564 -27.28 33.29 -39.05
CA TRP A 564 -27.85 32.64 -37.87
C TRP A 564 -27.06 32.95 -36.59
N ASP A 565 -25.73 32.84 -36.61
CA ASP A 565 -24.89 33.15 -35.44
C ASP A 565 -25.03 34.62 -34.98
N VAL A 566 -25.32 35.55 -35.91
CA VAL A 566 -25.44 36.99 -35.63
C VAL A 566 -26.85 37.42 -35.21
N THR A 567 -27.90 36.82 -35.78
CA THR A 567 -29.31 37.21 -35.50
C THR A 567 -30.02 36.29 -34.50
N GLY A 568 -29.49 35.09 -34.26
CA GLY A 568 -30.14 34.04 -33.47
C GLY A 568 -31.32 33.34 -34.16
N GLN A 569 -31.76 33.82 -35.32
CA GLN A 569 -32.91 33.28 -36.06
C GLN A 569 -32.51 32.09 -36.94
N ILE A 570 -33.17 30.95 -36.74
CA ILE A 570 -32.91 29.71 -37.49
C ILE A 570 -33.30 29.94 -38.98
N PRO A 571 -32.43 29.62 -39.96
CA PRO A 571 -32.77 29.74 -41.37
C PRO A 571 -33.96 28.86 -41.78
N SER A 572 -34.89 29.40 -42.58
CA SER A 572 -36.12 28.72 -43.02
C SER A 572 -35.92 27.40 -43.76
N ASN A 573 -34.73 27.20 -44.34
CA ASN A 573 -34.39 26.03 -45.15
C ASN A 573 -33.68 24.94 -44.35
N PHE A 574 -33.45 25.15 -43.04
CA PHE A 574 -32.73 24.20 -42.20
C PHE A 574 -33.68 23.11 -41.68
N ASP A 575 -33.99 22.13 -42.54
CA ASP A 575 -34.85 21.00 -42.16
C ASP A 575 -34.20 20.18 -41.03
N VAL A 576 -34.87 20.16 -39.89
CA VAL A 576 -34.35 19.61 -38.62
C VAL A 576 -34.37 18.07 -38.62
N THR A 577 -34.91 17.42 -39.66
CA THR A 577 -35.04 15.96 -39.75
C THR A 577 -33.87 15.24 -40.44
N THR A 578 -32.65 15.79 -40.36
CA THR A 578 -31.42 15.06 -40.74
C THR A 578 -31.23 13.86 -39.79
N THR A 579 -31.73 12.70 -40.22
CA THR A 579 -31.78 11.50 -39.37
C THR A 579 -30.36 10.96 -39.17
N SER A 580 -30.06 10.33 -38.03
CA SER A 580 -28.73 9.77 -37.74
C SER A 580 -28.23 8.82 -38.85
N ASP A 581 -29.16 8.15 -39.54
CA ASP A 581 -28.89 7.20 -40.61
C ASP A 581 -28.34 7.89 -41.87
N GLN A 582 -28.77 9.13 -42.18
CA GLN A 582 -28.25 9.88 -43.32
C GLN A 582 -26.78 10.27 -43.13
N MET A 583 -26.40 10.68 -41.91
CA MET A 583 -24.98 10.92 -41.58
C MET A 583 -24.16 9.63 -41.52
N ALA A 584 -24.77 8.50 -41.14
CA ALA A 584 -24.11 7.20 -41.20
C ALA A 584 -23.80 6.78 -42.66
N ILE A 585 -24.79 6.91 -43.55
CA ILE A 585 -24.67 6.61 -44.99
C ILE A 585 -23.62 7.51 -45.66
N ALA A 586 -23.64 8.83 -45.40
CA ALA A 586 -22.61 9.74 -45.91
C ALA A 586 -21.20 9.38 -45.38
N GLY A 587 -21.10 9.04 -44.08
CA GLY A 587 -19.86 8.58 -43.46
C GLY A 587 -19.42 7.17 -43.90
N GLU A 588 -20.25 6.43 -44.63
CA GLU A 588 -19.93 5.13 -45.23
C GLU A 588 -19.45 5.28 -46.67
N MET A 589 -20.05 6.18 -47.46
CA MET A 589 -19.52 6.57 -48.78
C MET A 589 -18.11 7.16 -48.68
N ILE A 590 -17.88 8.10 -47.76
CA ILE A 590 -16.53 8.68 -47.52
C ILE A 590 -15.53 7.60 -47.11
N LYS A 591 -15.96 6.54 -46.39
CA LYS A 591 -15.08 5.41 -46.06
C LYS A 591 -14.76 4.56 -47.27
N GLN A 592 -15.71 4.33 -48.17
CA GLN A 592 -15.51 3.57 -49.40
C GLN A 592 -14.53 4.29 -50.33
N GLU A 593 -14.68 5.60 -50.54
CA GLU A 593 -13.69 6.41 -51.28
C GLU A 593 -12.31 6.36 -50.60
N SER A 594 -12.25 6.46 -49.26
CA SER A 594 -10.98 6.32 -48.52
C SER A 594 -10.35 4.92 -48.54
N HIS A 595 -11.05 3.91 -49.08
CA HIS A 595 -10.56 2.53 -49.16
C HIS A 595 -9.82 2.22 -50.46
N GLU A 596 -9.84 3.11 -51.45
CA GLU A 596 -9.00 3.04 -52.64
C GLU A 596 -7.56 3.49 -52.31
N MET A 597 -6.93 2.72 -51.42
CA MET A 597 -5.59 2.97 -50.89
C MET A 597 -4.56 2.87 -52.02
N LEU A 598 -3.99 4.02 -52.41
CA LEU A 598 -2.81 4.09 -53.26
C LEU A 598 -1.72 3.17 -52.73
N ASN A 599 -1.21 2.29 -53.60
CA ASN A 599 -0.23 1.28 -53.21
C ASN A 599 1.08 1.97 -52.77
N TYR A 600 1.43 1.84 -51.49
CA TYR A 600 2.63 2.46 -50.92
C TYR A 600 3.87 1.75 -51.45
N ASP A 601 4.50 2.33 -52.47
CA ASP A 601 5.72 1.79 -53.04
C ASP A 601 6.91 1.94 -52.08
N GLN A 602 7.88 1.04 -52.21
CA GLN A 602 9.01 0.93 -51.28
C GLN A 602 9.95 2.13 -51.36
N GLU A 603 10.01 2.78 -52.53
CA GLU A 603 10.67 4.09 -52.70
C GLU A 603 9.95 5.21 -51.95
N MET A 604 8.62 5.16 -51.81
CA MET A 604 7.86 6.16 -51.06
C MET A 604 7.99 5.96 -49.55
N GLU A 605 8.10 4.72 -49.05
CA GLU A 605 8.49 4.46 -47.67
C GLU A 605 9.91 4.98 -47.38
N TRP A 606 10.87 4.74 -48.29
CA TRP A 606 12.23 5.30 -48.16
C TRP A 606 12.22 6.83 -48.18
N ALA A 607 11.50 7.46 -49.12
CA ALA A 607 11.40 8.91 -49.22
C ALA A 607 10.69 9.53 -48.00
N MET A 608 9.67 8.89 -47.43
CA MET A 608 9.04 9.34 -46.19
C MET A 608 9.97 9.23 -44.99
N ASN A 609 10.75 8.14 -44.86
CA ASN A 609 11.74 7.99 -43.79
C ASN A 609 12.92 8.98 -43.94
N LEU A 610 13.37 9.25 -45.16
CA LEU A 610 14.38 10.28 -45.45
C LEU A 610 13.85 11.68 -45.10
N CYS A 611 12.62 12.01 -45.52
CA CYS A 611 11.97 13.26 -45.12
C CYS A 611 11.80 13.36 -43.60
N HIS A 612 11.41 12.28 -42.92
CA HIS A 612 11.21 12.29 -41.46
C HIS A 612 12.51 12.44 -40.66
N SER A 613 13.62 11.92 -41.17
CA SER A 613 14.94 12.02 -40.54
C SER A 613 15.70 13.32 -40.84
N GLU A 614 15.42 13.98 -41.97
CA GLU A 614 16.04 15.27 -42.32
C GLU A 614 15.23 16.50 -41.89
N LEU A 615 13.89 16.44 -41.94
CA LEU A 615 13.01 17.59 -41.72
C LEU A 615 12.54 17.70 -40.28
N ILE A 616 13.02 18.73 -39.57
CA ILE A 616 12.56 19.05 -38.21
C ILE A 616 11.65 20.28 -38.27
N GLN A 617 10.62 20.31 -37.42
CA GLN A 617 9.68 21.41 -37.34
C GLN A 617 10.25 22.55 -36.47
N SER A 618 10.41 23.74 -37.06
CA SER A 618 10.83 24.97 -36.38
C SER A 618 9.94 26.15 -36.79
N ASN A 619 9.51 26.95 -35.81
CA ASN A 619 8.60 28.10 -36.02
C ASN A 619 7.38 27.78 -36.90
N GLY A 620 6.81 26.57 -36.74
CA GLY A 620 5.64 26.09 -37.49
C GLY A 620 5.91 25.60 -38.92
N LYS A 621 7.15 25.64 -39.41
CA LYS A 621 7.57 25.16 -40.74
C LYS A 621 8.48 23.93 -40.62
N PHE A 622 8.52 23.08 -41.64
CA PHE A 622 9.48 21.99 -41.73
C PHE A 622 10.74 22.45 -42.48
N THR A 623 11.91 22.11 -41.93
CA THR A 623 13.22 22.57 -42.45
C THR A 623 14.27 21.49 -42.24
N ARG A 624 15.18 21.32 -43.21
CA ARG A 624 16.34 20.43 -43.05
C ARG A 624 17.22 20.87 -41.88
N ILE A 625 17.61 19.94 -41.01
CA ILE A 625 18.46 20.23 -39.84
C ILE A 625 19.77 20.97 -40.22
N SER A 626 20.35 20.65 -41.38
CA SER A 626 21.56 21.29 -41.93
C SER A 626 21.45 22.80 -42.13
N ASN A 627 20.22 23.32 -42.25
CA ASN A 627 19.97 24.70 -42.66
C ASN A 627 19.62 25.62 -41.48
N LEU A 628 19.55 25.08 -40.25
CA LEU A 628 19.30 25.83 -39.02
C LEU A 628 20.62 26.21 -38.32
N ASN A 629 20.60 27.32 -37.58
CA ASN A 629 21.72 27.68 -36.71
C ASN A 629 21.84 26.67 -35.55
N ARG A 630 23.05 26.49 -35.00
CA ARG A 630 23.35 25.46 -33.98
C ARG A 630 22.49 25.58 -32.71
N LYS A 631 22.03 26.79 -32.37
CA LYS A 631 21.07 27.03 -31.29
C LYS A 631 19.70 26.43 -31.62
N ASP A 632 19.19 26.75 -32.80
CA ASP A 632 17.86 26.35 -33.27
C ASP A 632 17.79 24.86 -33.57
N GLN A 633 18.90 24.25 -34.05
CA GLN A 633 19.06 22.79 -34.15
C GLN A 633 18.85 22.11 -32.80
N MET A 634 19.46 22.63 -31.72
CA MET A 634 19.32 22.08 -30.37
C MET A 634 17.89 22.27 -29.82
N GLU A 635 17.24 23.39 -30.11
CA GLU A 635 15.84 23.63 -29.71
C GLU A 635 14.87 22.69 -30.45
N ALA A 636 15.05 22.53 -31.76
CA ALA A 636 14.23 21.64 -32.58
C ALA A 636 14.40 20.15 -32.18
N LEU A 637 15.64 19.68 -32.02
CA LEU A 637 15.92 18.31 -31.53
C LEU A 637 15.41 18.07 -30.11
N THR A 638 15.45 19.07 -29.21
CA THR A 638 14.89 18.91 -27.86
C THR A 638 13.35 18.96 -27.86
N ALA A 639 12.72 19.69 -28.79
CA ALA A 639 11.27 19.62 -28.99
C ALA A 639 10.83 18.23 -29.49
N GLU A 640 11.56 17.66 -30.46
CA GLU A 640 11.35 16.31 -30.99
C GLU A 640 11.55 15.23 -29.90
N LEU A 641 12.66 15.28 -29.16
CA LEU A 641 12.92 14.39 -28.03
C LEU A 641 11.81 14.48 -26.96
N ASN A 642 11.27 15.67 -26.71
CA ASN A 642 10.12 15.84 -25.82
C ASN A 642 8.81 15.28 -26.41
N MET A 643 8.65 15.22 -27.73
CA MET A 643 7.53 14.55 -28.41
C MET A 643 7.67 13.02 -28.34
N LEU A 644 8.87 12.48 -28.61
CA LEU A 644 9.18 11.06 -28.43
C LEU A 644 8.99 10.62 -26.97
N HIS A 645 9.42 11.41 -25.98
CA HIS A 645 9.13 11.15 -24.57
C HIS A 645 7.62 11.11 -24.25
N LYS A 646 6.80 11.98 -24.87
CA LYS A 646 5.33 11.93 -24.74
C LYS A 646 4.73 10.67 -25.38
N GLN A 647 5.25 10.25 -26.53
CA GLN A 647 4.84 9.00 -27.20
C GLN A 647 5.22 7.76 -26.35
N ILE A 648 6.46 7.69 -25.87
CA ILE A 648 6.92 6.63 -24.95
C ILE A 648 6.07 6.62 -23.66
N ALA A 649 5.72 7.78 -23.11
CA ALA A 649 4.88 7.88 -21.92
C ALA A 649 3.41 7.52 -22.16
N THR A 650 2.89 7.60 -23.40
CA THR A 650 1.52 7.15 -23.74
C THR A 650 1.50 5.66 -24.10
N LEU A 651 2.43 5.20 -24.95
CA LEU A 651 2.63 3.79 -25.26
C LEU A 651 2.93 2.96 -24.01
N GLY A 652 3.81 3.42 -23.12
CA GLY A 652 4.09 2.77 -21.84
C GLY A 652 2.87 2.64 -20.93
N LYS A 653 1.93 3.60 -20.97
CA LYS A 653 0.63 3.50 -20.28
C LYS A 653 -0.32 2.49 -20.93
N VAL A 654 -0.22 2.25 -22.24
CA VAL A 654 -0.97 1.21 -22.96
C VAL A 654 -0.38 -0.17 -22.68
N VAL A 655 0.94 -0.33 -22.83
CA VAL A 655 1.68 -1.56 -22.50
C VAL A 655 1.43 -1.98 -21.05
N ALA A 656 1.61 -1.07 -20.08
CA ALA A 656 1.34 -1.38 -18.66
C ALA A 656 -0.15 -1.70 -18.35
N LYS A 657 -1.10 -1.33 -19.22
CA LYS A 657 -2.50 -1.78 -19.15
C LYS A 657 -2.69 -3.16 -19.79
N MET A 658 -2.02 -3.43 -20.90
CA MET A 658 -2.00 -4.75 -21.56
C MET A 658 -1.32 -5.79 -20.67
N ASP A 659 -0.14 -5.52 -20.12
CA ASP A 659 0.58 -6.40 -19.19
C ASP A 659 -0.28 -6.75 -17.97
N LYS A 660 -1.02 -5.80 -17.40
CA LYS A 660 -1.95 -6.08 -16.30
C LYS A 660 -3.10 -6.99 -16.74
N LYS A 661 -3.67 -6.78 -17.93
CA LYS A 661 -4.71 -7.68 -18.49
C LYS A 661 -4.16 -9.08 -18.79
N ILE A 662 -2.96 -9.18 -19.37
CA ILE A 662 -2.26 -10.44 -19.66
C ILE A 662 -1.91 -11.15 -18.35
N GLN A 663 -1.36 -10.46 -17.36
CA GLN A 663 -1.03 -11.03 -16.06
C GLN A 663 -2.29 -11.53 -15.33
N ILE A 664 -3.40 -10.80 -15.36
CA ILE A 664 -4.66 -11.26 -14.76
C ILE A 664 -5.18 -12.53 -15.46
N LYS A 665 -5.21 -12.57 -16.80
CA LYS A 665 -5.74 -13.73 -17.56
C LYS A 665 -4.79 -14.92 -17.59
N MET A 666 -3.49 -14.70 -17.76
CA MET A 666 -2.49 -15.74 -18.07
C MET A 666 -1.68 -16.22 -16.87
N LYS A 667 -1.61 -15.50 -15.74
CA LYS A 667 -0.84 -15.96 -14.57
C LYS A 667 -1.36 -17.29 -14.01
N GLY A 668 -2.67 -17.54 -14.08
CA GLY A 668 -3.26 -18.84 -13.74
C GLY A 668 -2.76 -19.95 -14.66
N TYR A 669 -2.87 -19.75 -15.98
CA TYR A 669 -2.39 -20.71 -16.98
C TYR A 669 -0.87 -20.92 -16.91
N TYR A 670 -0.07 -19.89 -16.63
CA TYR A 670 1.38 -19.99 -16.44
C TYR A 670 1.73 -20.90 -15.25
N VAL A 671 1.08 -20.73 -14.09
CA VAL A 671 1.29 -21.59 -12.92
C VAL A 671 0.86 -23.04 -13.20
N VAL A 672 -0.23 -23.25 -13.95
CA VAL A 672 -0.66 -24.60 -14.37
C VAL A 672 0.35 -25.22 -15.34
N ALA A 673 0.83 -24.47 -16.34
CA ALA A 673 1.84 -24.91 -17.29
C ALA A 673 3.18 -25.23 -16.60
N GLU A 674 3.62 -24.40 -15.66
CA GLU A 674 4.84 -24.64 -14.89
C GLU A 674 4.73 -25.88 -13.99
N SER A 675 3.57 -26.07 -13.34
CA SER A 675 3.27 -27.28 -12.56
C SER A 675 3.26 -28.54 -13.44
N ASN A 676 2.67 -28.47 -14.63
CA ASN A 676 2.62 -29.58 -15.56
C ASN A 676 4.00 -29.88 -16.18
N ARG A 677 4.82 -28.87 -16.45
CA ARG A 677 6.23 -29.02 -16.86
C ARG A 677 7.04 -29.76 -15.80
N LYS A 678 6.89 -29.41 -14.51
CA LYS A 678 7.57 -30.10 -13.40
C LYS A 678 7.14 -31.57 -13.30
N LYS A 679 5.84 -31.85 -13.33
CA LYS A 679 5.29 -33.23 -13.34
C LYS A 679 5.76 -34.05 -14.55
N LEU A 680 5.85 -33.44 -15.73
CA LEU A 680 6.32 -34.10 -16.94
C LEU A 680 7.80 -34.50 -16.80
N GLU A 681 8.63 -33.61 -16.25
CA GLU A 681 10.04 -33.90 -16.01
C GLU A 681 10.24 -34.96 -14.91
N GLU A 682 9.50 -34.89 -13.81
CA GLU A 682 9.45 -35.98 -12.80
C GLU A 682 9.10 -37.34 -13.43
N LYS A 683 8.16 -37.36 -14.39
CA LYS A 683 7.79 -38.59 -15.12
C LYS A 683 8.83 -39.01 -16.15
N ARG A 684 9.55 -38.08 -16.77
CA ARG A 684 10.70 -38.37 -17.66
C ARG A 684 11.81 -39.07 -16.88
N VAL A 685 12.21 -38.53 -15.72
CA VAL A 685 13.23 -39.11 -14.83
C VAL A 685 12.78 -40.45 -14.25
N GLN A 686 11.50 -40.59 -13.86
CA GLN A 686 10.95 -41.89 -13.42
C GLN A 686 11.02 -42.94 -14.54
N LYS A 687 10.62 -42.60 -15.77
CA LYS A 687 10.70 -43.50 -16.93
C LYS A 687 12.14 -43.95 -17.20
N GLU A 688 13.11 -43.03 -17.14
CA GLU A 688 14.52 -43.35 -17.35
C GLU A 688 15.05 -44.30 -16.27
N LYS A 689 14.75 -44.04 -15.00
CA LYS A 689 15.11 -44.93 -13.88
C LYS A 689 14.51 -46.33 -14.03
N TYR A 690 13.24 -46.44 -14.43
CA TYR A 690 12.61 -47.75 -14.68
C TYR A 690 13.22 -48.47 -15.89
N LEU A 691 13.65 -47.76 -16.93
CA LEU A 691 14.36 -48.35 -18.07
C LEU A 691 15.72 -48.91 -17.64
N GLN A 692 16.51 -48.12 -16.89
CA GLN A 692 17.79 -48.55 -16.32
C GLN A 692 17.61 -49.79 -15.41
N GLN A 693 16.62 -49.77 -14.51
CA GLN A 693 16.27 -50.91 -13.66
C GLN A 693 15.86 -52.14 -14.48
N THR A 694 15.06 -51.98 -15.54
CA THR A 694 14.64 -53.09 -16.41
C THR A 694 15.82 -53.73 -17.13
N VAL A 695 16.78 -52.93 -17.62
CA VAL A 695 18.02 -53.44 -18.22
C VAL A 695 18.90 -54.15 -17.18
N ALA A 696 19.02 -53.58 -15.97
CA ALA A 696 19.76 -54.18 -14.87
C ALA A 696 19.15 -55.53 -14.45
N PHE A 697 17.84 -55.62 -14.22
CA PHE A 697 17.16 -56.86 -13.85
C PHE A 697 17.19 -57.92 -14.97
N LYS A 698 17.13 -57.54 -16.25
CA LYS A 698 17.33 -58.49 -17.35
C LYS A 698 18.74 -59.10 -17.35
N ARG A 699 19.78 -58.29 -17.10
CA ARG A 699 21.16 -58.78 -16.95
C ARG A 699 21.33 -59.65 -15.70
N LEU A 700 20.73 -59.23 -14.58
CA LEU A 700 20.76 -59.98 -13.32
C LEU A 700 20.07 -61.34 -13.47
N ALA A 701 18.90 -61.41 -14.10
CA ALA A 701 18.19 -62.67 -14.32
C ALA A 701 18.99 -63.64 -15.20
N ALA A 702 19.65 -63.15 -16.25
CA ALA A 702 20.56 -63.98 -17.06
C ALA A 702 21.75 -64.50 -16.25
N HIS A 703 22.33 -63.66 -15.37
CA HIS A 703 23.40 -64.06 -14.46
C HIS A 703 22.96 -65.09 -13.42
N GLU A 704 21.77 -64.93 -12.81
CA GLU A 704 21.24 -65.88 -11.83
C GLU A 704 20.90 -67.24 -12.45
N VAL A 705 20.38 -67.28 -13.69
CA VAL A 705 20.18 -68.54 -14.43
C VAL A 705 21.51 -69.27 -14.64
N GLU A 706 22.56 -68.54 -15.00
CA GLU A 706 23.90 -69.11 -15.22
C GLU A 706 24.59 -69.53 -13.90
N SER A 707 24.46 -68.73 -12.85
CA SER A 707 24.94 -69.03 -11.49
C SER A 707 24.23 -70.27 -10.91
N GLY A 708 22.91 -70.39 -11.14
CA GLY A 708 22.10 -71.54 -10.77
C GLY A 708 22.58 -72.83 -11.44
N LYS A 709 22.78 -72.82 -12.76
CA LYS A 709 23.33 -73.97 -13.50
C LYS A 709 24.67 -74.45 -12.93
N ARG A 710 25.62 -73.52 -12.72
CA ARG A 710 26.95 -73.85 -12.17
C ARG A 710 26.87 -74.45 -10.76
N ARG A 711 25.95 -73.95 -9.93
CA ARG A 711 25.73 -74.47 -8.57
C ARG A 711 25.10 -75.86 -8.59
N ILE A 712 24.16 -76.12 -9.48
CA ILE A 712 23.55 -77.44 -9.67
C ILE A 712 24.59 -78.43 -10.19
N GLY A 713 25.30 -78.10 -11.28
CA GLY A 713 26.33 -78.98 -11.86
C GLY A 713 27.43 -79.35 -10.85
N LYS A 714 27.92 -78.40 -10.05
CA LYS A 714 28.86 -78.73 -8.97
C LYS A 714 28.24 -79.66 -7.91
N LEU A 715 26.98 -79.45 -7.52
CA LEU A 715 26.32 -80.36 -6.57
C LEU A 715 26.12 -81.76 -7.17
N GLU A 716 25.88 -81.87 -8.48
CA GLU A 716 25.81 -83.16 -9.19
C GLU A 716 27.20 -83.85 -9.23
N GLU A 717 28.29 -83.11 -9.46
CA GLU A 717 29.67 -83.61 -9.34
C GLU A 717 29.97 -84.09 -7.91
N ASP A 718 29.72 -83.26 -6.89
CA ASP A 718 29.95 -83.58 -5.47
C ASP A 718 29.11 -84.81 -5.05
N ILE A 719 27.83 -84.90 -5.46
CA ILE A 719 26.96 -86.07 -5.19
C ILE A 719 27.47 -87.33 -5.88
N ASN A 720 27.95 -87.25 -7.13
CA ASN A 720 28.49 -88.41 -7.83
C ASN A 720 29.78 -88.92 -7.17
N ILE A 721 30.65 -88.03 -6.67
CA ILE A 721 31.87 -88.40 -5.91
C ILE A 721 31.51 -89.08 -4.57
N VAL A 722 30.43 -88.66 -3.91
CA VAL A 722 29.91 -89.34 -2.70
C VAL A 722 29.35 -90.72 -3.07
N ARG A 723 28.55 -90.81 -4.13
CA ARG A 723 27.95 -92.07 -4.61
C ARG A 723 28.99 -93.12 -5.03
N THR A 724 30.07 -92.73 -5.71
CA THR A 724 31.12 -93.71 -6.08
C THR A 724 31.80 -94.29 -4.85
N LYS A 725 32.12 -93.43 -3.86
CA LYS A 725 32.69 -93.87 -2.57
C LYS A 725 31.73 -94.75 -1.77
N GLU A 726 30.43 -94.44 -1.79
CA GLU A 726 29.41 -95.29 -1.17
C GLU A 726 29.40 -96.69 -1.79
N ILE A 727 29.45 -96.79 -3.13
CA ILE A 727 29.52 -98.07 -3.85
C ILE A 727 30.84 -98.81 -3.57
N GLU A 728 31.97 -98.10 -3.44
CA GLU A 728 33.26 -98.68 -3.05
C GLU A 728 33.25 -99.23 -1.61
N PHE A 729 32.64 -98.52 -0.67
CA PHE A 729 32.48 -98.97 0.71
C PHE A 729 31.49 -100.13 0.85
N GLN A 730 30.42 -100.18 0.05
CA GLN A 730 29.51 -101.33 -0.02
C GLN A 730 30.24 -102.59 -0.53
N LYS A 731 31.01 -102.47 -1.63
CA LYS A 731 31.81 -103.60 -2.15
C LYS A 731 32.84 -104.13 -1.15
N THR A 732 33.59 -103.25 -0.49
CA THR A 732 34.58 -103.69 0.51
C THR A 732 33.93 -104.27 1.76
N TYR A 733 32.72 -103.85 2.12
CA TYR A 733 31.91 -104.51 3.14
C TYR A 733 31.46 -105.92 2.70
N ASP A 734 30.97 -106.08 1.46
CA ASP A 734 30.55 -107.37 0.91
C ASP A 734 31.73 -108.36 0.81
N GLU A 735 32.90 -107.90 0.36
CA GLU A 735 34.14 -108.68 0.33
C GLU A 735 34.58 -109.13 1.73
N LEU A 736 34.52 -108.25 2.73
CA LEU A 736 34.81 -108.59 4.12
C LEU A 736 33.77 -109.53 4.74
N SER A 737 32.50 -109.38 4.36
CA SER A 737 31.41 -110.27 4.79
C SER A 737 31.55 -111.67 4.17
N HIS A 738 31.91 -111.76 2.89
CA HIS A 738 32.24 -113.03 2.23
C HIS A 738 33.43 -113.72 2.90
N ARG A 739 34.52 -112.98 3.12
CA ARG A 739 35.71 -113.50 3.80
C ARG A 739 35.43 -113.94 5.24
N LYS A 740 34.55 -113.24 5.96
CA LYS A 740 34.08 -113.67 7.28
C LYS A 740 33.30 -114.98 7.16
N TRP A 741 32.39 -115.09 6.20
CA TRP A 741 31.61 -116.30 5.95
C TRP A 741 32.49 -117.50 5.58
N GLU A 742 33.55 -117.32 4.78
CA GLU A 742 34.54 -118.36 4.48
C GLU A 742 35.25 -118.86 5.74
N LEU A 743 35.71 -117.94 6.59
CA LEU A 743 36.35 -118.26 7.88
C LEU A 743 35.39 -118.95 8.87
N GLU A 744 34.11 -118.55 8.90
CA GLU A 744 33.09 -119.17 9.75
C GLU A 744 32.63 -120.55 9.25
N ASN A 745 32.84 -120.88 7.96
CA ASN A 745 32.46 -122.17 7.36
C ASN A 745 33.66 -123.09 7.05
N GLY A 746 34.88 -122.71 7.43
CA GLY A 746 36.05 -123.59 7.42
C GLY A 746 36.58 -123.96 6.02
N LYS A 747 36.78 -122.96 5.16
CA LYS A 747 37.52 -123.08 3.89
C LYS A 747 38.83 -122.31 3.91
#